data_AF-A0A841L2I6-F1
#
_entry.id   AF-A0A841L2I6-F1
#
_cell.length_a   1.000
_cell.length_b   1.000
_cell.length_c   1.000
_cell.angle_alpha   90.00
_cell.angle_beta   90.00
_cell.angle_gamma   90.00
#
_symmetry.space_group_name_H-M   'P 1'
#
loop_
_entity.id
_entity.type
_entity.pdbx_description
1 polymer ?
#
loop_
_entity_poly.entity_id
_entity_poly.type
_entity_poly.pdbx_seq_one_letter_code
_entity_poly.pdbx_strand_id
1 'polypeptide(L)'
;MKKAIALTVCASFMFSSVALAADSVTLKQKGVDVVAAATSWTPEPAKPAPAPAAKPAAKPATTKTTQTPTATATTLKLGSKGSAVKDLQTKLNGKGYQLKADGVFGQLTLAAVKDYQSKNGLTVDGIVGAAMMEKLNAAAVATPTPAATPAPAPAPVATTGKTTIKIGRTQYAPHGTKSFADTVVVLAGDKIVGVSIDEYQFMAAATTKAVPNSDSDFGKNYADPAQVLGSKRANVASYSENMKTKGGATIAIDKNLDAVQAYAIGKTVAELEGILAKNTKEQMVDVVSGATLADTHGYLSSIVAAAKEAKANGSIELDAAALTGLKIGRTQYAPHGTKSFADTVVVLSGNQIVGVSIDEYQFMAAATTKAVPNSDSDFGKNYADPAQVLGSKRANVASYSENMKTKGGATIAIDKNLDAVQAYAIGKTVAVLEGTLSTKSKEEMVDVVSGATLADTHGYLSSIVAAAKTVQSAPAVDAVASASIVDNAAAFEQAIGKDGKWIICTLNDLTTDKNLVLEGEFRDKNLPENDLKRKIALYTQDDKKNVTARFTLTAPKLSIKSPNARIQSGTFKGDLYVYAANFQLVDAKVDGNVYFVTQEAKDTFTMDEKSSVTGNKILADVDVVATASLVHDGAAFEKAISKDGTWIVCPLRDLTIDKALVVEGEFRDKNLPENDFKRKIGLYTHNDPNDKKKATHSFTLTAPSITFKSPNSTLQYGTFVGNIFVQSNNFSLVNCEVKGNIYFATQEAMDTFTMDEKSSVSGVKELMK
;
A
#
# COMPACT_ATOMS: atom_id res chain seq x y z
N MET A 1 40.76 23.04 54.27
CA MET A 1 40.85 24.31 53.49
C MET A 1 39.82 24.27 52.36
N LYS A 2 39.63 25.39 51.62
CA LYS A 2 38.57 25.65 50.62
C LYS A 2 38.51 24.55 49.52
N LYS A 3 37.36 23.95 49.15
CA LYS A 3 36.05 24.39 48.56
C LYS A 3 36.03 24.25 47.02
N ALA A 4 35.00 23.57 46.50
CA ALA A 4 34.77 23.25 45.07
C ALA A 4 33.86 24.28 44.37
N ILE A 5 33.65 24.15 43.04
CA ILE A 5 32.36 24.26 42.28
C ILE A 5 32.61 24.16 40.75
N ALA A 6 31.53 23.95 39.98
CA ALA A 6 31.45 23.51 38.58
C ALA A 6 31.31 24.64 37.51
N LEU A 7 31.06 24.20 36.26
CA LEU A 7 30.06 24.74 35.29
C LEU A 7 30.53 25.48 34.00
N THR A 8 30.22 24.86 32.86
CA THR A 8 29.64 25.35 31.57
C THR A 8 29.98 26.72 30.94
N VAL A 9 30.41 26.65 29.66
CA VAL A 9 30.16 27.53 28.47
C VAL A 9 29.87 29.04 28.66
N CYS A 10 30.72 29.89 28.03
CA CYS A 10 30.31 30.92 27.05
C CYS A 10 31.49 31.78 26.55
N ALA A 11 31.58 32.05 25.25
CA ALA A 11 32.17 33.27 24.68
C ALA A 11 31.91 33.37 23.16
N SER A 12 31.03 34.30 22.76
CA SER A 12 30.86 34.76 21.38
C SER A 12 32.00 35.71 20.97
N PHE A 13 32.25 35.94 19.68
CA PHE A 13 32.16 37.29 19.07
C PHE A 13 32.34 37.28 17.53
N MET A 14 31.68 38.26 16.92
CA MET A 14 31.63 38.65 15.50
C MET A 14 33.01 39.18 14.98
N PHE A 15 33.25 39.61 13.73
CA PHE A 15 32.36 40.14 12.68
C PHE A 15 33.03 40.09 11.27
N SER A 16 32.21 39.98 10.23
CA SER A 16 32.31 40.66 8.91
C SER A 16 33.47 40.46 7.91
N SER A 17 33.05 40.07 6.69
CA SER A 17 33.13 40.86 5.44
C SER A 17 34.13 40.52 4.32
N VAL A 18 33.49 40.15 3.18
CA VAL A 18 33.82 40.48 1.77
C VAL A 18 34.76 39.55 0.99
N ALA A 19 34.36 39.36 -0.27
CA ALA A 19 34.82 38.34 -1.22
C ALA A 19 35.87 38.87 -2.22
N LEU A 20 36.39 38.00 -3.10
CA LEU A 20 36.57 38.32 -4.52
C LEU A 20 36.80 37.09 -5.42
N ALA A 21 36.19 37.19 -6.60
CA ALA A 21 36.39 36.56 -7.92
C ALA A 21 37.28 35.30 -8.12
N ALA A 22 36.81 34.47 -9.06
CA ALA A 22 37.63 33.51 -9.81
C ALA A 22 38.29 34.20 -11.02
N ASP A 23 39.43 33.66 -11.50
CA ASP A 23 39.46 33.15 -12.88
C ASP A 23 40.66 32.19 -13.15
N SER A 24 40.62 31.54 -14.31
CA SER A 24 41.47 30.42 -14.74
C SER A 24 42.86 30.79 -15.30
N VAL A 25 43.80 29.81 -15.36
CA VAL A 25 44.53 29.40 -16.60
C VAL A 25 45.52 28.22 -16.42
N THR A 26 45.57 27.41 -17.48
CA THR A 26 46.28 26.18 -17.85
C THR A 26 47.83 26.16 -17.85
N LEU A 27 48.43 24.99 -17.53
CA LEU A 27 49.71 24.44 -18.05
C LEU A 27 49.70 22.90 -17.87
N LYS A 28 50.30 22.01 -18.69
CA LYS A 28 50.83 22.01 -20.07
C LYS A 28 51.01 20.53 -20.47
N GLN A 29 50.61 20.10 -21.67
CA GLN A 29 51.00 18.79 -22.23
C GLN A 29 51.66 18.99 -23.60
N LYS A 30 52.88 18.45 -23.78
CA LYS A 30 53.57 18.38 -25.07
C LYS A 30 53.46 16.96 -25.61
N GLY A 31 53.08 16.79 -26.87
CA GLY A 31 53.33 15.57 -27.65
C GLY A 31 54.37 15.81 -28.75
N VAL A 32 54.81 14.75 -29.45
CA VAL A 32 55.39 14.77 -30.81
C VAL A 32 55.19 13.39 -31.48
N ASP A 33 54.39 13.40 -32.55
CA ASP A 33 54.46 12.74 -33.87
C ASP A 33 55.16 11.39 -34.26
N VAL A 34 54.43 10.68 -35.15
CA VAL A 34 54.69 9.72 -36.26
C VAL A 34 56.04 8.96 -36.48
N VAL A 35 56.01 7.63 -36.77
CA VAL A 35 56.02 6.98 -38.13
C VAL A 35 56.08 5.42 -38.13
N ALA A 36 55.37 4.79 -39.10
CA ALA A 36 55.59 3.56 -39.92
C ALA A 36 56.24 2.21 -39.44
N ALA A 37 55.61 1.12 -39.93
CA ALA A 37 56.17 -0.13 -40.55
C ALA A 37 56.39 -1.48 -39.77
N ALA A 38 55.46 -2.42 -40.00
CA ALA A 38 55.59 -3.87 -40.37
C ALA A 38 56.48 -4.90 -39.61
N THR A 39 55.91 -6.07 -39.23
CA THR A 39 56.10 -7.42 -39.88
C THR A 39 55.39 -8.62 -39.17
N SER A 40 54.86 -9.58 -39.96
CA SER A 40 54.52 -11.03 -39.73
C SER A 40 53.88 -11.56 -38.41
N TRP A 41 52.72 -12.26 -38.42
CA TRP A 41 52.45 -13.73 -38.65
C TRP A 41 52.89 -14.62 -37.46
N THR A 42 52.14 -15.58 -36.83
CA THR A 42 51.03 -16.50 -37.24
C THR A 42 50.26 -17.08 -35.98
N PRO A 43 49.31 -18.07 -36.01
CA PRO A 43 47.93 -17.77 -35.60
C PRO A 43 47.26 -18.71 -34.55
N GLU A 44 45.97 -18.44 -34.31
CA GLU A 44 44.98 -19.14 -33.47
C GLU A 44 44.27 -20.31 -34.21
N PRO A 45 43.72 -21.34 -33.51
CA PRO A 45 42.92 -22.41 -34.14
C PRO A 45 41.47 -21.98 -34.45
N ALA A 46 40.88 -22.57 -35.51
CA ALA A 46 39.75 -21.99 -36.23
C ALA A 46 38.33 -22.33 -35.73
N LYS A 47 37.41 -21.41 -36.00
CA LYS A 47 35.94 -21.57 -35.96
C LYS A 47 35.40 -21.94 -37.36
N PRO A 48 34.44 -22.88 -37.51
CA PRO A 48 33.85 -23.20 -38.81
C PRO A 48 32.92 -22.08 -39.34
N ALA A 49 32.93 -21.89 -40.66
CA ALA A 49 32.11 -20.92 -41.40
C ALA A 49 30.91 -21.57 -42.13
N PRO A 50 29.85 -20.82 -42.49
CA PRO A 50 28.64 -21.36 -43.14
C PRO A 50 28.75 -21.46 -44.68
N ALA A 51 27.89 -22.30 -45.27
CA ALA A 51 27.74 -22.49 -46.73
C ALA A 51 26.46 -21.81 -47.29
N PRO A 52 26.36 -21.54 -48.61
CA PRO A 52 25.59 -20.40 -49.13
C PRO A 52 24.18 -20.70 -49.68
N ALA A 53 23.46 -19.62 -50.04
CA ALA A 53 22.09 -19.64 -50.54
C ALA A 53 21.95 -19.76 -52.08
N ALA A 54 20.77 -20.18 -52.56
CA ALA A 54 20.33 -20.12 -53.96
C ALA A 54 18.82 -19.79 -54.09
N LYS A 55 18.40 -19.25 -55.25
CA LYS A 55 17.08 -18.63 -55.57
C LYS A 55 16.89 -18.68 -57.12
N PRO A 56 15.70 -18.48 -57.75
CA PRO A 56 14.31 -19.00 -57.57
C PRO A 56 13.72 -19.69 -58.85
N ALA A 57 12.50 -20.29 -58.79
CA ALA A 57 11.33 -19.97 -59.68
C ALA A 57 10.20 -21.05 -59.82
N ALA A 58 8.95 -20.63 -59.54
CA ALA A 58 7.61 -20.98 -60.10
C ALA A 58 7.09 -22.42 -60.44
N LYS A 59 6.02 -22.83 -59.72
CA LYS A 59 4.71 -23.50 -60.06
C LYS A 59 4.53 -24.35 -61.35
N PRO A 60 3.60 -25.35 -61.39
CA PRO A 60 2.23 -25.38 -60.82
C PRO A 60 2.11 -26.32 -59.57
N ALA A 61 0.96 -26.78 -59.02
CA ALA A 61 -0.48 -26.68 -59.35
C ALA A 61 -1.37 -26.47 -58.07
N THR A 62 -2.42 -27.27 -57.84
CA THR A 62 -3.34 -27.25 -56.66
C THR A 62 -4.09 -28.58 -56.42
N THR A 63 -4.31 -28.97 -55.16
CA THR A 63 -5.49 -29.75 -54.71
C THR A 63 -5.95 -29.26 -53.32
N LYS A 64 -7.27 -29.20 -53.09
CA LYS A 64 -7.89 -28.69 -51.86
C LYS A 64 -8.07 -29.80 -50.83
N THR A 65 -7.77 -29.50 -49.56
CA THR A 65 -8.50 -30.06 -48.40
C THR A 65 -8.67 -28.99 -47.33
N THR A 66 -9.84 -28.99 -46.70
CA THR A 66 -10.38 -27.89 -45.90
C THR A 66 -9.68 -27.75 -44.54
N GLN A 67 -9.14 -26.58 -44.24
CA GLN A 67 -8.66 -26.23 -42.91
C GLN A 67 -9.76 -25.53 -42.12
N THR A 68 -10.12 -26.08 -40.95
CA THR A 68 -10.93 -25.38 -39.95
C THR A 68 -10.04 -24.39 -39.20
N PRO A 69 -10.35 -23.08 -39.17
CA PRO A 69 -9.52 -22.11 -38.46
C PRO A 69 -9.76 -22.18 -36.95
N THR A 70 -8.72 -22.51 -36.18
CA THR A 70 -8.72 -22.34 -34.72
C THR A 70 -8.78 -20.85 -34.40
N ALA A 71 -9.89 -20.40 -33.81
CA ALA A 71 -10.15 -18.97 -33.61
C ALA A 71 -9.29 -18.37 -32.48
N THR A 72 -8.54 -17.31 -32.80
CA THR A 72 -7.86 -16.45 -31.83
C THR A 72 -8.91 -15.71 -30.99
N ALA A 73 -8.93 -15.95 -29.68
CA ALA A 73 -9.88 -15.30 -28.77
C ALA A 73 -9.67 -13.78 -28.76
N THR A 74 -10.55 -13.04 -29.44
CA THR A 74 -10.38 -11.59 -29.64
C THR A 74 -11.10 -10.83 -28.54
N THR A 75 -10.32 -10.18 -27.68
CA THR A 75 -10.81 -9.35 -26.56
C THR A 75 -11.58 -8.12 -27.06
N LEU A 76 -12.78 -7.86 -26.53
CA LEU A 76 -13.61 -6.69 -26.89
C LEU A 76 -13.53 -5.61 -25.80
N LYS A 77 -13.47 -4.34 -26.19
CA LYS A 77 -13.39 -3.19 -25.26
C LYS A 77 -14.02 -1.94 -25.86
N LEU A 78 -14.10 -0.84 -25.09
CA LEU A 78 -14.57 0.46 -25.60
C LEU A 78 -13.87 0.82 -26.93
N GLY A 79 -14.66 1.14 -27.95
CA GLY A 79 -14.18 1.44 -29.31
C GLY A 79 -14.13 0.23 -30.26
N SER A 80 -14.21 -1.02 -29.77
CA SER A 80 -14.39 -2.20 -30.63
C SER A 80 -15.65 -2.11 -31.48
N LYS A 81 -15.61 -2.66 -32.70
CA LYS A 81 -16.76 -2.72 -33.62
C LYS A 81 -16.83 -4.07 -34.33
N GLY A 82 -18.02 -4.48 -34.77
CA GLY A 82 -18.25 -5.67 -35.60
C GLY A 82 -19.20 -6.70 -34.97
N SER A 83 -19.31 -7.86 -35.63
CA SER A 83 -20.23 -8.95 -35.24
C SER A 83 -20.04 -9.41 -33.80
N ALA A 84 -18.80 -9.63 -33.35
CA ALA A 84 -18.51 -10.06 -31.98
C ALA A 84 -19.03 -9.08 -30.90
N VAL A 85 -19.05 -7.77 -31.19
CA VAL A 85 -19.65 -6.77 -30.31
C VAL A 85 -21.18 -6.84 -30.34
N LYS A 86 -21.77 -7.08 -31.51
CA LYS A 86 -23.21 -7.25 -31.66
C LYS A 86 -23.71 -8.50 -30.93
N ASP A 87 -22.94 -9.58 -30.96
CA ASP A 87 -23.22 -10.82 -30.22
C ASP A 87 -23.10 -10.61 -28.71
N LEU A 88 -22.08 -9.87 -28.25
CA LEU A 88 -21.93 -9.45 -26.85
C LEU A 88 -23.14 -8.61 -26.39
N GLN A 89 -23.53 -7.58 -27.15
CA GLN A 89 -24.69 -6.74 -26.85
C GLN A 89 -25.98 -7.57 -26.78
N THR A 90 -26.15 -8.51 -27.71
CA THR A 90 -27.31 -9.42 -27.74
C THR A 90 -27.34 -10.35 -26.53
N LYS A 91 -26.20 -10.91 -26.12
CA LYS A 91 -26.09 -11.77 -24.93
C LYS A 91 -26.32 -10.99 -23.63
N LEU A 92 -25.81 -9.77 -23.52
CA LEU A 92 -26.11 -8.88 -22.40
C LEU A 92 -27.62 -8.57 -22.35
N ASN A 93 -28.26 -8.28 -23.48
CA ASN A 93 -29.72 -8.11 -23.48
C ASN A 93 -30.47 -9.36 -22.98
N GLY A 94 -30.00 -10.56 -23.33
CA GLY A 94 -30.49 -11.83 -22.77
C GLY A 94 -30.23 -12.03 -21.26
N LYS A 95 -29.44 -11.16 -20.61
CA LYS A 95 -29.23 -11.09 -19.16
C LYS A 95 -29.91 -9.86 -18.52
N GLY A 96 -30.82 -9.19 -19.22
CA GLY A 96 -31.66 -8.10 -18.69
C GLY A 96 -31.21 -6.67 -18.99
N TYR A 97 -30.16 -6.49 -19.80
CA TYR A 97 -29.74 -5.15 -20.26
C TYR A 97 -30.58 -4.65 -21.45
N GLN A 98 -30.59 -3.34 -21.68
CA GLN A 98 -31.33 -2.71 -22.79
C GLN A 98 -30.39 -1.96 -23.74
N LEU A 99 -29.48 -2.71 -24.37
CA LEU A 99 -28.54 -2.18 -25.36
C LEU A 99 -29.11 -2.25 -26.78
N LYS A 100 -28.76 -1.28 -27.62
CA LYS A 100 -28.91 -1.44 -29.07
C LYS A 100 -27.81 -2.39 -29.57
N ALA A 101 -28.21 -3.53 -30.15
CA ALA A 101 -27.27 -4.49 -30.76
C ALA A 101 -26.82 -4.02 -32.16
N ASP A 102 -26.10 -2.91 -32.21
CA ASP A 102 -25.59 -2.28 -33.45
C ASP A 102 -24.16 -2.71 -33.81
N GLY A 103 -23.47 -3.43 -32.93
CA GLY A 103 -22.08 -3.85 -33.13
C GLY A 103 -21.06 -2.74 -32.87
N VAL A 104 -21.41 -1.68 -32.12
CA VAL A 104 -20.48 -0.62 -31.70
C VAL A 104 -20.33 -0.61 -30.18
N PHE A 105 -19.11 -0.85 -29.69
CA PHE A 105 -18.82 -0.89 -28.26
C PHE A 105 -18.65 0.55 -27.75
N GLY A 106 -19.78 1.25 -27.61
CA GLY A 106 -19.86 2.60 -27.04
C GLY A 106 -20.01 2.59 -25.52
N GLN A 107 -20.15 3.78 -24.93
CA GLN A 107 -20.22 3.97 -23.46
C GLN A 107 -21.36 3.17 -22.79
N LEU A 108 -22.51 3.03 -23.45
CA LEU A 108 -23.62 2.20 -22.94
C LEU A 108 -23.26 0.70 -22.87
N THR A 109 -22.54 0.19 -23.87
CA THR A 109 -22.03 -1.19 -23.85
C THR A 109 -20.95 -1.35 -22.77
N LEU A 110 -20.07 -0.36 -22.58
CA LEU A 110 -19.09 -0.35 -21.49
C LEU A 110 -19.74 -0.37 -20.11
N ALA A 111 -20.78 0.43 -19.89
CA ALA A 111 -21.53 0.45 -18.63
C ALA A 111 -22.19 -0.90 -18.33
N ALA A 112 -22.86 -1.50 -19.31
CA ALA A 112 -23.47 -2.82 -19.17
C ALA A 112 -22.43 -3.95 -18.98
N VAL A 113 -21.27 -3.87 -19.64
CA VAL A 113 -20.15 -4.79 -19.43
C VAL A 113 -19.62 -4.69 -18.00
N LYS A 114 -19.38 -3.47 -17.49
CA LYS A 114 -18.90 -3.24 -16.11
C LYS A 114 -19.91 -3.67 -15.05
N ASP A 115 -21.19 -3.36 -15.23
CA ASP A 115 -22.24 -3.81 -14.32
C ASP A 115 -22.39 -5.34 -14.34
N TYR A 116 -22.30 -5.98 -15.51
CA TYR A 116 -22.28 -7.44 -15.62
C TYR A 116 -21.04 -8.06 -14.96
N GLN A 117 -19.86 -7.46 -15.14
CA GLN A 117 -18.63 -7.89 -14.46
C GLN A 117 -18.80 -7.83 -12.94
N SER A 118 -19.27 -6.70 -12.42
CA SER A 118 -19.54 -6.47 -10.99
C SER A 118 -20.51 -7.52 -10.43
N LYS A 119 -21.70 -7.67 -11.04
CA LYS A 119 -22.74 -8.62 -10.61
C LYS A 119 -22.32 -10.09 -10.69
N ASN A 120 -21.29 -10.43 -11.45
CA ASN A 120 -20.81 -11.81 -11.63
C ASN A 120 -19.43 -12.05 -10.99
N GLY A 121 -18.91 -11.14 -10.17
CA GLY A 121 -17.62 -11.29 -9.48
C GLY A 121 -16.44 -11.41 -10.44
N LEU A 122 -16.44 -10.61 -11.51
CA LEU A 122 -15.35 -10.46 -12.47
C LEU A 122 -14.67 -9.10 -12.28
N THR A 123 -13.42 -8.97 -12.74
CA THR A 123 -12.71 -7.67 -12.76
C THR A 123 -13.53 -6.63 -13.52
N VAL A 124 -13.80 -5.48 -12.91
CA VAL A 124 -14.67 -4.41 -13.45
C VAL A 124 -13.89 -3.44 -14.36
N ASP A 125 -13.07 -4.00 -15.26
CA ASP A 125 -12.20 -3.26 -16.18
C ASP A 125 -12.94 -2.72 -17.42
N GLY A 126 -14.13 -3.26 -17.74
CA GLY A 126 -14.87 -2.93 -18.96
C GLY A 126 -14.36 -3.66 -20.22
N ILE A 127 -13.54 -4.69 -20.04
CA ILE A 127 -12.89 -5.47 -21.09
C ILE A 127 -13.47 -6.89 -21.10
N VAL A 128 -14.03 -7.29 -22.23
CA VAL A 128 -14.64 -8.62 -22.42
C VAL A 128 -13.57 -9.61 -22.85
N GLY A 129 -12.93 -10.21 -21.84
CA GLY A 129 -12.02 -11.36 -21.99
C GLY A 129 -12.72 -12.71 -21.89
N ALA A 130 -11.94 -13.80 -21.98
CA ALA A 130 -12.44 -15.18 -22.01
C ALA A 130 -13.32 -15.54 -20.79
N ALA A 131 -12.88 -15.23 -19.57
CA ALA A 131 -13.63 -15.51 -18.34
C ALA A 131 -15.01 -14.81 -18.29
N MET A 132 -15.13 -13.62 -18.88
CA MET A 132 -16.42 -12.94 -18.99
C MET A 132 -17.32 -13.59 -20.04
N MET A 133 -16.77 -13.97 -21.20
CA MET A 133 -17.51 -14.68 -22.23
C MET A 133 -18.00 -16.05 -21.74
N GLU A 134 -17.20 -16.75 -20.93
CA GLU A 134 -17.58 -18.01 -20.30
C GLU A 134 -18.80 -17.84 -19.38
N LYS A 135 -18.77 -16.88 -18.44
CA LYS A 135 -19.94 -16.57 -17.59
C LYS A 135 -21.15 -16.09 -18.38
N LEU A 136 -20.94 -15.31 -19.44
CA LEU A 136 -22.01 -14.78 -20.28
C LEU A 136 -22.69 -15.89 -21.12
N ASN A 137 -21.93 -16.90 -21.52
CA ASN A 137 -22.41 -18.09 -22.23
C ASN A 137 -23.05 -19.14 -21.31
N ALA A 138 -22.83 -19.08 -19.99
CA ALA A 138 -23.48 -19.99 -19.05
C ALA A 138 -25.01 -19.83 -19.12
N ALA A 139 -25.69 -20.93 -19.47
CA ALA A 139 -27.15 -20.96 -19.59
C ALA A 139 -27.81 -20.76 -18.22
N ALA A 140 -28.88 -19.98 -18.18
CA ALA A 140 -29.70 -19.90 -16.98
C ALA A 140 -30.50 -21.21 -16.85
N VAL A 141 -30.33 -21.92 -15.74
CA VAL A 141 -31.22 -23.04 -15.39
C VAL A 141 -32.57 -22.43 -15.05
N ALA A 142 -33.55 -22.63 -15.93
CA ALA A 142 -34.87 -22.02 -15.80
C ALA A 142 -35.67 -22.63 -14.64
N THR A 143 -36.18 -21.78 -13.75
CA THR A 143 -37.22 -22.12 -12.79
C THR A 143 -38.56 -22.32 -13.49
N PRO A 144 -39.28 -23.45 -13.28
CA PRO A 144 -40.64 -23.62 -13.79
C PRO A 144 -41.68 -22.98 -12.85
N THR A 145 -42.61 -22.23 -13.43
CA THR A 145 -43.83 -21.70 -12.79
C THR A 145 -44.89 -22.81 -12.67
N PRO A 146 -45.77 -22.82 -11.64
CA PRO A 146 -46.33 -24.08 -11.13
C PRO A 146 -47.61 -24.56 -11.84
N ALA A 147 -47.76 -25.88 -11.89
CA ALA A 147 -49.04 -26.56 -12.04
C ALA A 147 -49.12 -27.75 -11.06
N ALA A 148 -50.20 -27.78 -10.26
CA ALA A 148 -50.70 -28.87 -9.40
C ALA A 148 -49.69 -29.83 -8.73
N THR A 149 -49.53 -29.65 -7.41
CA THR A 149 -48.88 -30.55 -6.45
C THR A 149 -49.33 -32.02 -6.52
N PRO A 150 -48.38 -32.97 -6.51
CA PRO A 150 -48.45 -34.12 -5.60
C PRO A 150 -47.50 -33.93 -4.40
N ALA A 151 -47.85 -34.53 -3.25
CA ALA A 151 -47.20 -34.26 -1.96
C ALA A 151 -45.69 -34.56 -1.94
N PRO A 152 -44.89 -33.82 -1.14
CA PRO A 152 -43.44 -33.96 -1.13
C PRO A 152 -42.98 -35.29 -0.51
N ALA A 153 -42.13 -36.02 -1.24
CA ALA A 153 -41.19 -36.94 -0.62
C ALA A 153 -40.10 -36.13 0.13
N PRO A 154 -39.46 -36.68 1.18
CA PRO A 154 -38.51 -35.93 1.99
C PRO A 154 -37.34 -35.41 1.16
N ALA A 155 -36.97 -34.13 1.36
CA ALA A 155 -35.79 -33.57 0.72
C ALA A 155 -34.52 -34.35 1.15
N PRO A 156 -33.57 -34.60 0.24
CA PRO A 156 -32.27 -35.15 0.63
C PRO A 156 -31.57 -34.16 1.55
N VAL A 157 -31.22 -34.60 2.75
CA VAL A 157 -30.53 -33.80 3.75
C VAL A 157 -29.20 -33.33 3.17
N ALA A 158 -28.97 -32.01 3.15
CA ALA A 158 -27.67 -31.46 2.79
C ALA A 158 -26.64 -31.88 3.84
N THR A 159 -25.70 -32.75 3.48
CA THR A 159 -24.57 -33.12 4.35
C THR A 159 -23.65 -31.92 4.54
N THR A 160 -23.74 -31.31 5.73
CA THR A 160 -22.81 -30.29 6.22
C THR A 160 -21.42 -30.90 6.40
N GLY A 161 -20.59 -30.80 5.35
CA GLY A 161 -19.22 -31.29 5.36
C GLY A 161 -18.29 -30.40 6.19
N LYS A 162 -18.13 -30.76 7.46
CA LYS A 162 -17.08 -30.22 8.33
C LYS A 162 -15.72 -30.81 7.96
N THR A 163 -14.65 -30.03 8.12
CA THR A 163 -13.28 -30.49 7.87
C THR A 163 -12.26 -29.85 8.82
N THR A 164 -11.18 -30.56 9.12
CA THR A 164 -10.04 -30.02 9.86
C THR A 164 -8.99 -29.46 8.91
N ILE A 165 -8.14 -28.56 9.42
CA ILE A 165 -6.99 -28.04 8.67
C ILE A 165 -5.68 -28.71 9.07
N LYS A 166 -4.75 -28.78 8.12
CA LYS A 166 -3.34 -29.09 8.35
C LYS A 166 -2.51 -27.84 8.07
N ILE A 167 -1.44 -27.64 8.83
CA ILE A 167 -0.46 -26.58 8.55
C ILE A 167 0.90 -27.21 8.31
N GLY A 168 1.52 -26.81 7.21
CA GLY A 168 2.90 -27.16 6.84
C GLY A 168 3.76 -25.91 6.77
N ARG A 169 5.05 -26.07 7.08
CA ARG A 169 6.03 -24.98 7.10
C ARG A 169 7.37 -25.49 6.61
N THR A 170 8.04 -24.71 5.78
CA THR A 170 9.42 -25.01 5.37
C THR A 170 10.23 -23.74 5.15
N GLN A 171 11.54 -23.83 5.40
CA GLN A 171 12.50 -22.89 4.86
C GLN A 171 12.97 -23.36 3.48
N TYR A 172 13.07 -22.45 2.52
CA TYR A 172 13.38 -22.74 1.13
C TYR A 172 14.31 -21.66 0.53
N ALA A 173 14.97 -21.95 -0.58
CA ALA A 173 15.64 -20.95 -1.42
C ALA A 173 14.91 -20.85 -2.76
N PRO A 174 13.91 -19.95 -2.89
CA PRO A 174 13.17 -19.79 -4.15
C PRO A 174 14.09 -19.36 -5.31
N HIS A 175 15.08 -18.53 -4.99
CA HIS A 175 16.05 -17.97 -5.92
C HIS A 175 17.34 -17.57 -5.20
N GLY A 176 18.34 -17.23 -6.00
CA GLY A 176 19.58 -16.59 -5.54
C GLY A 176 20.34 -17.35 -4.46
N THR A 177 21.27 -16.63 -3.85
CA THR A 177 22.25 -17.12 -2.86
C THR A 177 22.24 -16.29 -1.57
N LYS A 178 21.45 -15.21 -1.51
CA LYS A 178 21.54 -14.13 -0.52
C LYS A 178 20.38 -14.07 0.47
N SER A 179 19.47 -15.03 0.40
CA SER A 179 18.24 -15.02 1.19
C SER A 179 17.67 -16.44 1.33
N PHE A 180 16.74 -16.60 2.27
CA PHE A 180 15.88 -17.78 2.36
C PHE A 180 14.44 -17.36 2.61
N ALA A 181 13.50 -18.06 1.97
CA ALA A 181 12.08 -17.90 2.25
C ALA A 181 11.65 -18.84 3.37
N ASP A 182 10.71 -18.39 4.18
CA ASP A 182 9.98 -19.25 5.11
C ASP A 182 8.51 -19.21 4.72
N THR A 183 8.02 -20.37 4.28
CA THR A 183 6.70 -20.55 3.68
C THR A 183 5.83 -21.39 4.59
N VAL A 184 4.64 -20.87 4.92
CA VAL A 184 3.59 -21.58 5.67
C VAL A 184 2.39 -21.80 4.76
N VAL A 185 1.85 -23.02 4.75
CA VAL A 185 0.70 -23.44 3.94
C VAL A 185 -0.36 -24.07 4.83
N VAL A 186 -1.62 -23.73 4.58
CA VAL A 186 -2.80 -24.28 5.21
C VAL A 186 -3.53 -25.15 4.19
N LEU A 187 -3.75 -26.42 4.53
CA LEU A 187 -4.52 -27.37 3.73
C LEU A 187 -5.86 -27.71 4.41
N ALA A 188 -6.92 -27.82 3.61
CA ALA A 188 -8.15 -28.51 3.99
C ALA A 188 -8.31 -29.72 3.06
N GLY A 189 -8.19 -30.93 3.62
CA GLY A 189 -7.96 -32.12 2.81
C GLY A 189 -6.61 -32.06 2.07
N ASP A 190 -6.66 -32.02 0.74
CA ASP A 190 -5.54 -31.87 -0.20
C ASP A 190 -5.47 -30.48 -0.85
N LYS A 191 -6.49 -29.64 -0.65
CA LYS A 191 -6.60 -28.27 -1.18
C LYS A 191 -5.89 -27.25 -0.31
N ILE A 192 -5.15 -26.36 -0.94
CA ILE A 192 -4.55 -25.18 -0.31
C ILE A 192 -5.65 -24.15 -0.05
N VAL A 193 -5.91 -23.85 1.22
CA VAL A 193 -6.89 -22.84 1.67
C VAL A 193 -6.23 -21.58 2.22
N GLY A 194 -4.88 -21.56 2.29
CA GLY A 194 -4.14 -20.44 2.82
C GLY A 194 -2.64 -20.58 2.62
N VAL A 195 -1.94 -19.47 2.37
CA VAL A 195 -0.48 -19.43 2.21
C VAL A 195 0.05 -18.12 2.81
N SER A 196 1.19 -18.19 3.51
CA SER A 196 2.00 -17.03 3.88
C SER A 196 3.47 -17.27 3.55
N ILE A 197 4.03 -16.41 2.70
CA ILE A 197 5.46 -16.40 2.35
C ILE A 197 6.06 -15.12 2.91
N ASP A 198 7.16 -15.22 3.63
CA ASP A 198 8.09 -14.12 3.88
C ASP A 198 9.51 -14.62 3.57
N GLU A 199 10.44 -13.69 3.42
CA GLU A 199 11.79 -14.00 3.00
C GLU A 199 12.79 -13.10 3.73
N TYR A 200 13.88 -13.71 4.20
CA TYR A 200 14.88 -13.05 5.04
C TYR A 200 16.18 -12.86 4.27
N GLN A 201 16.76 -11.68 4.42
CA GLN A 201 17.98 -11.27 3.75
C GLN A 201 18.80 -10.36 4.67
N PHE A 202 20.14 -10.44 4.60
CA PHE A 202 21.01 -9.42 5.17
C PHE A 202 20.97 -8.16 4.29
N MET A 203 20.62 -7.03 4.89
CA MET A 203 20.37 -5.77 4.22
C MET A 203 20.95 -4.60 5.03
N ALA A 204 21.13 -3.44 4.37
CA ALA A 204 21.75 -2.27 4.98
C ALA A 204 21.01 -1.81 6.25
N ALA A 205 21.72 -1.77 7.37
CA ALA A 205 21.20 -1.42 8.69
C ALA A 205 20.48 -0.06 8.71
N ALA A 206 21.00 0.92 7.96
CA ALA A 206 20.48 2.28 7.91
C ALA A 206 19.04 2.41 7.36
N THR A 207 18.53 1.42 6.62
CA THR A 207 17.21 1.47 5.95
C THR A 207 16.36 0.22 6.17
N THR A 208 16.79 -0.67 7.08
CA THR A 208 16.16 -1.97 7.33
C THR A 208 15.67 -2.05 8.78
N LYS A 209 14.37 -2.24 8.96
CA LYS A 209 13.79 -2.78 10.19
C LYS A 209 14.29 -4.22 10.36
N ALA A 210 15.30 -4.38 11.20
CA ALA A 210 15.90 -5.67 11.51
C ALA A 210 14.90 -6.61 12.21
N VAL A 211 15.19 -7.92 12.21
CA VAL A 211 14.49 -8.88 13.06
C VAL A 211 14.73 -8.57 14.55
N PRO A 212 13.82 -8.95 15.47
CA PRO A 212 14.00 -8.74 16.91
C PRO A 212 15.35 -9.25 17.42
N ASN A 213 15.87 -8.63 18.47
CA ASN A 213 17.18 -8.90 19.09
C ASN A 213 18.42 -8.64 18.21
N SER A 214 18.27 -8.06 17.01
CA SER A 214 19.41 -7.63 16.16
C SER A 214 20.28 -6.52 16.76
N ASP A 215 19.77 -5.82 17.76
CA ASP A 215 20.46 -4.81 18.59
C ASP A 215 21.04 -5.42 19.88
N SER A 216 20.95 -6.75 20.05
CA SER A 216 21.31 -7.50 21.25
C SER A 216 22.19 -8.72 20.91
N ASP A 217 22.19 -9.77 21.75
CA ASP A 217 23.07 -10.93 21.58
C ASP A 217 22.90 -11.68 20.25
N PHE A 218 21.73 -11.64 19.62
CA PHE A 218 21.51 -12.23 18.29
C PHE A 218 22.32 -11.47 17.22
N GLY A 219 22.30 -10.13 17.25
CA GLY A 219 23.05 -9.28 16.33
C GLY A 219 24.57 -9.38 16.42
N LYS A 220 25.11 -9.86 17.56
CA LYS A 220 26.56 -10.11 17.73
C LYS A 220 27.12 -11.17 16.78
N ASN A 221 26.26 -11.91 16.08
CA ASN A 221 26.64 -12.91 15.08
C ASN A 221 26.72 -12.34 13.65
N TYR A 222 26.53 -11.03 13.45
CA TYR A 222 26.61 -10.38 12.14
C TYR A 222 28.06 -9.99 11.83
N ALA A 223 28.58 -10.44 10.68
CA ALA A 223 29.97 -10.19 10.27
C ALA A 223 30.24 -8.72 9.92
N ASP A 224 29.24 -8.01 9.40
CA ASP A 224 29.29 -6.59 9.08
C ASP A 224 28.21 -5.86 9.89
N PRO A 225 28.56 -4.93 10.80
CA PRO A 225 27.59 -4.14 11.56
C PRO A 225 26.77 -3.17 10.70
N ALA A 226 27.17 -2.93 9.45
CA ALA A 226 26.36 -2.20 8.47
C ALA A 226 25.29 -3.08 7.79
N GLN A 227 25.26 -4.40 8.03
CA GLN A 227 24.19 -5.31 7.62
C GLN A 227 23.37 -5.79 8.83
N VAL A 228 22.07 -5.97 8.63
CA VAL A 228 21.17 -6.63 9.58
C VAL A 228 20.29 -7.64 8.85
N LEU A 229 19.95 -8.74 9.53
CA LEU A 229 18.95 -9.67 9.03
C LEU A 229 17.57 -9.00 9.10
N GLY A 230 16.85 -8.92 7.98
CA GLY A 230 15.51 -8.35 7.90
C GLY A 230 14.55 -9.21 7.08
N SER A 231 13.28 -9.18 7.46
CA SER A 231 12.17 -9.70 6.64
C SER A 231 11.89 -8.74 5.47
N LYS A 232 11.64 -9.27 4.27
CA LYS A 232 11.24 -8.45 3.11
C LYS A 232 9.81 -7.90 3.28
N ARG A 233 8.87 -8.64 3.88
CA ARG A 233 7.52 -8.12 4.17
C ARG A 233 7.50 -7.09 5.32
N ALA A 234 8.46 -7.11 6.24
CA ALA A 234 8.62 -6.05 7.23
C ALA A 234 9.27 -4.77 6.65
N ASN A 235 9.86 -4.87 5.45
CA ASN A 235 10.67 -3.83 4.80
C ASN A 235 10.20 -3.53 3.36
N VAL A 236 8.91 -3.66 3.06
CA VAL A 236 8.36 -3.55 1.70
C VAL A 236 8.84 -2.31 0.97
N ALA A 237 8.81 -1.13 1.60
CA ALA A 237 9.17 0.13 0.95
C ALA A 237 10.65 0.18 0.53
N SER A 238 11.57 -0.08 1.47
CA SER A 238 13.02 -0.03 1.19
C SER A 238 13.48 -1.20 0.30
N TYR A 239 12.86 -2.38 0.41
CA TYR A 239 13.19 -3.50 -0.46
C TYR A 239 12.65 -3.33 -1.89
N SER A 240 11.41 -2.87 -2.04
CA SER A 240 10.79 -2.69 -3.36
C SER A 240 11.48 -1.58 -4.17
N GLU A 241 11.94 -0.50 -3.54
CA GLU A 241 12.73 0.52 -4.26
C GLU A 241 14.10 -0.03 -4.71
N ASN A 242 14.75 -0.90 -3.90
CA ASN A 242 15.94 -1.62 -4.33
C ASN A 242 15.66 -2.57 -5.51
N MET A 243 14.54 -3.30 -5.49
CA MET A 243 14.15 -4.17 -6.61
C MET A 243 13.83 -3.38 -7.88
N LYS A 244 13.17 -2.22 -7.76
CA LYS A 244 12.84 -1.35 -8.89
C LYS A 244 14.10 -0.75 -9.51
N THR A 245 15.01 -0.21 -8.69
CA THR A 245 16.25 0.44 -9.15
C THR A 245 17.31 -0.54 -9.66
N LYS A 246 17.42 -1.75 -9.09
CA LYS A 246 18.49 -2.72 -9.44
C LYS A 246 18.02 -3.95 -10.21
N GLY A 247 16.73 -4.29 -10.13
CA GLY A 247 16.13 -5.47 -10.76
C GLY A 247 15.01 -5.15 -11.77
N GLY A 248 14.71 -3.88 -12.03
CA GLY A 248 13.67 -3.46 -12.96
C GLY A 248 12.23 -3.83 -12.55
N ALA A 249 12.00 -4.19 -11.28
CA ALA A 249 10.69 -4.63 -10.82
C ALA A 249 9.65 -3.50 -10.86
N THR A 250 8.48 -3.79 -11.45
CA THR A 250 7.36 -2.85 -11.59
C THR A 250 6.31 -2.98 -10.49
N ILE A 251 6.36 -4.05 -9.69
CA ILE A 251 5.43 -4.38 -8.62
C ILE A 251 6.22 -4.55 -7.31
N ALA A 252 5.66 -4.10 -6.18
CA ALA A 252 6.27 -4.22 -4.85
C ALA A 252 6.39 -5.70 -4.39
N ILE A 253 7.35 -6.00 -3.51
CA ILE A 253 7.65 -7.38 -3.10
C ILE A 253 6.46 -8.08 -2.43
N ASP A 254 5.73 -7.37 -1.56
CA ASP A 254 4.55 -7.89 -0.91
C ASP A 254 3.46 -8.26 -1.93
N LYS A 255 3.21 -7.40 -2.91
CA LYS A 255 2.18 -7.61 -3.94
C LYS A 255 2.53 -8.77 -4.89
N ASN A 256 3.82 -8.96 -5.18
CA ASN A 256 4.27 -10.17 -5.88
C ASN A 256 4.00 -11.43 -5.06
N LEU A 257 4.42 -11.45 -3.79
CA LEU A 257 4.19 -12.61 -2.91
C LEU A 257 2.69 -12.87 -2.68
N ASP A 258 1.88 -11.81 -2.54
CA ASP A 258 0.41 -11.88 -2.45
C ASP A 258 -0.18 -12.54 -3.71
N ALA A 259 0.30 -12.19 -4.91
CA ALA A 259 -0.16 -12.80 -6.16
C ALA A 259 0.21 -14.29 -6.27
N VAL A 260 1.44 -14.68 -5.89
CA VAL A 260 1.85 -16.11 -5.85
C VAL A 260 1.01 -16.90 -4.84
N GLN A 261 0.77 -16.32 -3.65
CA GLN A 261 -0.09 -16.92 -2.62
C GLN A 261 -1.53 -17.10 -3.13
N ALA A 262 -2.12 -16.05 -3.73
CA ALA A 262 -3.47 -16.08 -4.28
C ALA A 262 -3.61 -17.09 -5.43
N TYR A 263 -2.58 -17.25 -6.26
CA TYR A 263 -2.57 -18.25 -7.31
C TYR A 263 -2.54 -19.69 -6.77
N ALA A 264 -1.88 -19.94 -5.64
CA ALA A 264 -1.85 -21.27 -5.02
C ALA A 264 -3.15 -21.65 -4.30
N ILE A 265 -3.86 -20.67 -3.72
CA ILE A 265 -5.12 -20.90 -3.00
C ILE A 265 -6.19 -21.49 -3.94
N GLY A 266 -6.94 -22.46 -3.44
CA GLY A 266 -7.97 -23.22 -4.15
C GLY A 266 -7.48 -24.45 -4.91
N LYS A 267 -6.18 -24.52 -5.24
CA LYS A 267 -5.53 -25.65 -5.92
C LYS A 267 -5.12 -26.74 -4.94
N THR A 268 -5.01 -27.96 -5.45
CA THR A 268 -4.38 -29.10 -4.77
C THR A 268 -2.86 -29.05 -4.94
N VAL A 269 -2.13 -29.78 -4.09
CA VAL A 269 -0.66 -29.91 -4.21
C VAL A 269 -0.27 -30.51 -5.57
N ALA A 270 -0.99 -31.53 -6.02
CA ALA A 270 -0.73 -32.21 -7.30
C ALA A 270 -0.97 -31.29 -8.52
N GLU A 271 -1.95 -30.39 -8.48
CA GLU A 271 -2.15 -29.38 -9.52
C GLU A 271 -0.98 -28.40 -9.60
N LEU A 272 -0.46 -27.93 -8.45
CA LEU A 272 0.72 -27.06 -8.43
C LEU A 272 1.98 -27.78 -8.92
N GLU A 273 2.19 -29.04 -8.54
CA GLU A 273 3.28 -29.87 -9.09
C GLU A 273 3.16 -30.03 -10.62
N GLY A 274 1.94 -30.27 -11.11
CA GLY A 274 1.66 -30.33 -12.54
C GLY A 274 1.91 -29.01 -13.27
N ILE A 275 1.68 -27.86 -12.63
CA ILE A 275 1.99 -26.53 -13.18
C ILE A 275 3.51 -26.29 -13.19
N LEU A 276 4.21 -26.60 -12.09
CA LEU A 276 5.66 -26.48 -11.95
C LEU A 276 6.44 -27.36 -12.94
N ALA A 277 5.92 -28.54 -13.26
CA ALA A 277 6.53 -29.47 -14.21
C ALA A 277 6.29 -29.09 -15.68
N LYS A 278 5.22 -28.35 -15.99
CA LYS A 278 4.85 -27.96 -17.37
C LYS A 278 5.46 -26.65 -17.85
N ASN A 279 5.96 -25.81 -16.95
CA ASN A 279 6.42 -24.46 -17.25
C ASN A 279 7.84 -24.26 -16.71
N THR A 280 8.71 -23.62 -17.50
CA THR A 280 10.05 -23.21 -17.03
C THR A 280 9.96 -22.07 -16.03
N LYS A 281 11.10 -21.65 -15.45
CA LYS A 281 11.14 -20.51 -14.52
C LYS A 281 10.68 -19.23 -15.21
N GLU A 282 11.17 -19.02 -16.42
CA GLU A 282 10.92 -17.85 -17.26
C GLU A 282 9.45 -17.76 -17.66
N GLN A 283 8.82 -18.90 -18.00
CA GLN A 283 7.41 -18.97 -18.36
C GLN A 283 6.46 -18.74 -17.18
N MET A 284 6.90 -18.96 -15.94
CA MET A 284 6.02 -18.93 -14.77
C MET A 284 5.47 -17.51 -14.49
N VAL A 285 6.16 -16.46 -14.92
CA VAL A 285 5.70 -15.06 -14.76
C VAL A 285 4.43 -14.78 -15.58
N ASP A 286 4.27 -15.42 -16.74
CA ASP A 286 3.06 -15.30 -17.58
C ASP A 286 1.91 -16.16 -17.04
N VAL A 287 2.23 -17.24 -16.32
CA VAL A 287 1.26 -18.18 -15.73
C VAL A 287 0.60 -17.61 -14.48
N VAL A 288 1.34 -16.85 -13.67
CA VAL A 288 0.89 -16.30 -12.37
C VAL A 288 0.56 -14.82 -12.52
N SER A 289 -0.67 -14.54 -12.97
CA SER A 289 -1.15 -13.17 -13.17
C SER A 289 -1.01 -12.32 -11.89
N GLY A 290 -0.35 -11.17 -12.00
CA GLY A 290 -0.11 -10.23 -10.89
C GLY A 290 1.26 -10.37 -10.22
N ALA A 291 2.02 -11.44 -10.50
CA ALA A 291 3.43 -11.53 -10.17
C ALA A 291 4.29 -11.12 -11.37
N THR A 292 5.37 -10.37 -11.13
CA THR A 292 6.40 -9.99 -12.12
C THR A 292 7.78 -10.52 -11.76
N LEU A 293 7.88 -11.39 -10.74
CA LEU A 293 9.14 -12.04 -10.37
C LEU A 293 9.46 -13.19 -11.32
N ALA A 294 10.66 -13.19 -11.91
CA ALA A 294 11.22 -14.35 -12.61
C ALA A 294 11.30 -15.59 -11.70
N ASP A 295 11.41 -15.35 -10.39
CA ASP A 295 11.57 -16.36 -9.36
C ASP A 295 10.25 -17.03 -8.91
N THR A 296 9.13 -16.67 -9.55
CA THR A 296 7.78 -17.17 -9.20
C THR A 296 7.71 -18.71 -9.14
N HIS A 297 8.44 -19.41 -10.01
CA HIS A 297 8.56 -20.87 -10.00
C HIS A 297 9.14 -21.39 -8.67
N GLY A 298 10.15 -20.71 -8.13
CA GLY A 298 10.76 -21.05 -6.84
C GLY A 298 9.83 -20.84 -5.65
N TYR A 299 9.00 -19.80 -5.69
CA TYR A 299 8.00 -19.55 -4.63
C TYR A 299 6.83 -20.54 -4.69
N LEU A 300 6.34 -20.91 -5.89
CA LEU A 300 5.39 -22.01 -6.01
C LEU A 300 6.00 -23.35 -5.54
N SER A 301 7.30 -23.56 -5.77
CA SER A 301 8.02 -24.73 -5.26
C SER A 301 8.12 -24.74 -3.72
N SER A 302 8.31 -23.58 -3.08
CA SER A 302 8.32 -23.49 -1.60
C SER A 302 6.94 -23.76 -0.98
N ILE A 303 5.86 -23.38 -1.68
CA ILE A 303 4.48 -23.74 -1.30
C ILE A 303 4.29 -25.26 -1.35
N VAL A 304 4.67 -25.92 -2.45
CA VAL A 304 4.57 -27.39 -2.57
C VAL A 304 5.41 -28.09 -1.50
N ALA A 305 6.62 -27.61 -1.24
CA ALA A 305 7.48 -28.16 -0.19
C ALA A 305 6.87 -28.00 1.21
N ALA A 306 6.32 -26.82 1.54
CA ALA A 306 5.62 -26.61 2.81
C ALA A 306 4.37 -27.50 2.92
N ALA A 307 3.58 -27.65 1.85
CA ALA A 307 2.36 -28.46 1.83
C ALA A 307 2.64 -29.94 2.10
N LYS A 308 3.78 -30.48 1.65
CA LYS A 308 4.20 -31.87 1.92
C LYS A 308 4.54 -32.12 3.39
N GLU A 309 4.99 -31.09 4.11
CA GLU A 309 5.25 -31.14 5.55
C GLU A 309 4.01 -30.87 6.43
N ALA A 310 2.81 -30.75 5.82
CA ALA A 310 1.61 -30.34 6.53
C ALA A 310 1.07 -31.40 7.50
N LYS A 311 0.99 -31.01 8.78
CA LYS A 311 0.54 -31.83 9.90
C LYS A 311 -0.76 -31.26 10.49
N ALA A 312 -1.54 -32.10 11.16
CA ALA A 312 -2.75 -31.64 11.86
C ALA A 312 -2.40 -30.52 12.84
N ASN A 313 -3.20 -29.45 12.87
CA ASN A 313 -2.92 -28.26 13.65
C ASN A 313 -4.11 -27.99 14.59
N GLY A 314 -4.18 -28.77 15.67
CA GLY A 314 -5.36 -28.85 16.53
C GLY A 314 -6.48 -29.71 15.92
N SER A 315 -7.63 -29.75 16.61
CA SER A 315 -8.77 -30.61 16.28
C SER A 315 -10.04 -29.82 15.89
N ILE A 316 -9.89 -28.57 15.44
CA ILE A 316 -11.05 -27.74 15.09
C ILE A 316 -11.57 -28.11 13.71
N GLU A 317 -12.85 -28.45 13.70
CA GLU A 317 -13.65 -28.59 12.50
C GLU A 317 -14.19 -27.23 12.04
N LEU A 318 -14.00 -26.94 10.76
CA LEU A 318 -14.50 -25.76 10.07
C LEU A 318 -15.53 -26.18 9.02
N ASP A 319 -16.61 -25.40 8.91
CA ASP A 319 -17.55 -25.52 7.81
C ASP A 319 -16.94 -24.99 6.51
N ALA A 320 -17.35 -25.51 5.36
CA ALA A 320 -16.80 -25.14 4.06
C ALA A 320 -16.81 -23.62 3.76
N ALA A 321 -17.81 -22.88 4.28
CA ALA A 321 -17.90 -21.43 4.14
C ALA A 321 -16.84 -20.65 4.96
N ALA A 322 -16.35 -21.21 6.06
CA ALA A 322 -15.29 -20.59 6.86
C ALA A 322 -13.93 -20.65 6.14
N LEU A 323 -13.69 -21.70 5.34
CA LEU A 323 -12.44 -21.89 4.59
C LEU A 323 -12.17 -20.79 3.55
N THR A 324 -13.22 -20.20 2.98
CA THR A 324 -13.10 -19.10 2.00
C THR A 324 -12.83 -17.73 2.63
N GLY A 325 -12.97 -17.60 3.96
CA GLY A 325 -12.81 -16.34 4.70
C GLY A 325 -11.59 -16.29 5.62
N LEU A 326 -10.64 -17.24 5.50
CA LEU A 326 -9.49 -17.34 6.39
C LEU A 326 -8.53 -16.15 6.21
N LYS A 327 -8.18 -15.50 7.31
CA LYS A 327 -7.14 -14.46 7.36
C LYS A 327 -5.85 -15.03 7.95
N ILE A 328 -4.69 -14.71 7.37
CA ILE A 328 -3.39 -15.22 7.85
C ILE A 328 -2.50 -14.07 8.33
N GLY A 329 -2.36 -13.97 9.64
CA GLY A 329 -1.48 -13.01 10.30
C GLY A 329 -0.08 -13.56 10.47
N ARG A 330 0.93 -12.69 10.40
CA ARG A 330 2.34 -13.07 10.57
C ARG A 330 3.12 -11.94 11.23
N THR A 331 3.94 -12.27 12.23
CA THR A 331 4.90 -11.33 12.81
C THR A 331 6.19 -12.03 13.21
N GLN A 332 7.29 -11.28 13.15
CA GLN A 332 8.47 -11.61 13.93
C GLN A 332 8.31 -11.04 15.35
N TYR A 333 8.82 -11.77 16.35
CA TYR A 333 8.69 -11.44 17.78
C TYR A 333 9.91 -11.92 18.57
N ALA A 334 10.12 -11.41 19.78
CA ALA A 334 11.07 -11.95 20.75
C ALA A 334 10.27 -12.51 21.95
N PRO A 335 9.90 -13.81 21.95
CA PRO A 335 9.17 -14.41 23.06
C PRO A 335 9.96 -14.35 24.37
N HIS A 336 11.28 -14.51 24.27
CA HIS A 336 12.21 -14.52 25.38
C HIS A 336 13.62 -14.17 24.92
N GLY A 337 14.48 -13.95 25.92
CA GLY A 337 15.92 -13.81 25.73
C GLY A 337 16.35 -12.74 24.73
N THR A 338 17.61 -12.86 24.34
CA THR A 338 18.34 -11.90 23.49
C THR A 338 19.00 -12.57 22.28
N LYS A 339 18.91 -13.91 22.17
CA LYS A 339 19.72 -14.76 21.27
C LYS A 339 18.94 -15.36 20.10
N SER A 340 17.67 -14.99 19.94
CA SER A 340 16.78 -15.58 18.94
C SER A 340 15.62 -14.65 18.62
N PHE A 341 14.91 -14.93 17.53
CA PHE A 341 13.60 -14.34 17.24
C PHE A 341 12.64 -15.44 16.77
N ALA A 342 11.38 -15.34 17.16
CA ALA A 342 10.32 -16.17 16.63
C ALA A 342 9.71 -15.54 15.39
N ASP A 343 9.28 -16.37 14.45
CA ASP A 343 8.33 -15.98 13.41
C ASP A 343 7.04 -16.79 13.60
N THR A 344 5.97 -16.08 13.91
CA THR A 344 4.67 -16.65 14.28
C THR A 344 3.65 -16.33 13.21
N VAL A 345 2.99 -17.39 12.70
CA VAL A 345 1.90 -17.32 11.74
C VAL A 345 0.61 -17.81 12.41
N VAL A 346 -0.49 -17.09 12.22
CA VAL A 346 -1.81 -17.38 12.79
C VAL A 346 -2.86 -17.37 11.70
N VAL A 347 -3.75 -18.36 11.71
CA VAL A 347 -4.91 -18.47 10.83
C VAL A 347 -6.16 -18.13 11.64
N LEU A 348 -6.92 -17.13 11.20
CA LEU A 348 -8.18 -16.70 11.80
C LEU A 348 -9.36 -17.07 10.90
N SER A 349 -10.42 -17.60 11.51
CA SER A 349 -11.77 -17.64 10.94
C SER A 349 -12.63 -16.63 11.71
N GLY A 350 -12.98 -15.52 11.07
CA GLY A 350 -13.53 -14.36 11.77
C GLY A 350 -12.54 -13.84 12.83
N ASN A 351 -12.95 -13.87 14.10
CA ASN A 351 -12.12 -13.50 15.26
C ASN A 351 -11.53 -14.70 16.03
N GLN A 352 -11.81 -15.95 15.61
CA GLN A 352 -11.33 -17.16 16.28
C GLN A 352 -10.04 -17.66 15.63
N ILE A 353 -9.06 -18.01 16.46
CA ILE A 353 -7.82 -18.66 16.02
C ILE A 353 -8.16 -20.11 15.66
N VAL A 354 -7.96 -20.48 14.41
CA VAL A 354 -8.24 -21.83 13.89
C VAL A 354 -6.97 -22.61 13.55
N GLY A 355 -5.82 -21.93 13.46
CA GLY A 355 -4.51 -22.56 13.33
C GLY A 355 -3.37 -21.62 13.69
N VAL A 356 -2.22 -22.18 14.10
CA VAL A 356 -1.01 -21.46 14.51
C VAL A 356 0.23 -22.25 14.11
N SER A 357 1.24 -21.57 13.57
CA SER A 357 2.60 -22.10 13.39
C SER A 357 3.64 -21.15 13.97
N ILE A 358 4.35 -21.61 14.99
CA ILE A 358 5.52 -20.92 15.56
C ILE A 358 6.77 -21.68 15.15
N ASP A 359 7.75 -20.96 14.62
CA ASP A 359 9.14 -21.40 14.55
C ASP A 359 10.03 -20.27 15.08
N GLU A 360 11.27 -20.60 15.45
CA GLU A 360 12.18 -19.67 16.10
C GLU A 360 13.59 -19.89 15.60
N TYR A 361 14.29 -18.80 15.32
CA TYR A 361 15.60 -18.79 14.67
C TYR A 361 16.68 -18.34 15.64
N GLN A 362 17.78 -19.07 15.66
CA GLN A 362 18.91 -18.83 16.54
C GLN A 362 20.22 -19.16 15.82
N PHE A 363 21.30 -18.41 16.11
CA PHE A 363 22.64 -18.81 15.75
C PHE A 363 23.12 -19.95 16.66
N MET A 364 23.48 -21.07 16.05
CA MET A 364 23.80 -22.34 16.73
C MET A 364 25.01 -23.00 16.09
N ALA A 365 25.66 -23.90 16.82
CA ALA A 365 26.88 -24.58 16.37
C ALA A 365 26.69 -25.30 15.03
N ALA A 366 27.49 -24.92 14.04
CA ALA A 366 27.43 -25.43 12.66
C ALA A 366 27.53 -26.96 12.59
N ALA A 367 28.36 -27.56 13.44
CA ALA A 367 28.62 -29.00 13.49
C ALA A 367 27.38 -29.87 13.82
N THR A 368 26.34 -29.31 14.42
CA THR A 368 25.14 -30.05 14.88
C THR A 368 23.81 -29.40 14.47
N THR A 369 23.87 -28.40 13.57
CA THR A 369 22.72 -27.60 13.15
C THR A 369 22.51 -27.73 11.65
N LYS A 370 21.34 -28.22 11.24
CA LYS A 370 20.80 -27.99 9.90
C LYS A 370 20.51 -26.49 9.75
N ALA A 371 21.41 -25.81 9.06
CA ALA A 371 21.28 -24.38 8.79
C ALA A 371 20.07 -24.07 7.89
N VAL A 372 19.68 -22.80 7.85
CA VAL A 372 18.72 -22.32 6.84
C VAL A 372 19.33 -22.42 5.43
N PRO A 373 18.51 -22.41 4.36
CA PRO A 373 19.01 -22.40 2.99
C PRO A 373 19.98 -21.24 2.74
N ASN A 374 20.95 -21.45 1.83
CA ASN A 374 22.00 -20.50 1.46
C ASN A 374 23.03 -20.15 2.57
N SER A 375 22.97 -20.76 3.77
CA SER A 375 24.00 -20.60 4.81
C SER A 375 25.41 -21.09 4.42
N ASP A 376 25.53 -21.89 3.36
CA ASP A 376 26.78 -22.33 2.72
C ASP A 376 27.20 -21.45 1.53
N SER A 377 26.45 -20.36 1.27
CA SER A 377 26.59 -19.47 0.12
C SER A 377 26.65 -18.00 0.54
N ASP A 378 26.27 -17.06 -0.33
CA ASP A 378 26.38 -15.61 -0.06
C ASP A 378 25.62 -15.13 1.19
N PHE A 379 24.54 -15.81 1.60
CA PHE A 379 23.83 -15.51 2.84
C PHE A 379 24.70 -15.83 4.07
N GLY A 380 25.40 -16.97 4.07
CA GLY A 380 26.32 -17.40 5.13
C GLY A 380 27.54 -16.49 5.32
N LYS A 381 27.96 -15.74 4.29
CA LYS A 381 29.07 -14.78 4.38
C LYS A 381 28.85 -13.63 5.39
N ASN A 382 27.62 -13.49 5.90
CA ASN A 382 27.26 -12.50 6.91
C ASN A 382 27.39 -13.02 8.35
N TYR A 383 27.92 -14.22 8.57
CA TYR A 383 28.10 -14.79 9.91
C TYR A 383 29.47 -14.42 10.48
N ALA A 384 29.49 -13.81 11.68
CA ALA A 384 30.70 -13.35 12.33
C ALA A 384 31.63 -14.49 12.78
N ASP A 385 31.06 -15.64 13.14
CA ASP A 385 31.77 -16.87 13.49
C ASP A 385 31.35 -17.99 12.52
N PRO A 386 32.26 -18.54 11.69
CA PRO A 386 31.95 -19.65 10.79
C PRO A 386 31.62 -20.97 11.52
N ALA A 387 31.87 -21.06 12.83
CA ALA A 387 31.39 -22.16 13.67
C ALA A 387 29.93 -21.99 14.12
N GLN A 388 29.28 -20.85 13.83
CA GLN A 388 27.84 -20.66 14.01
C GLN A 388 27.10 -20.59 12.66
N VAL A 389 25.87 -21.10 12.63
CA VAL A 389 24.93 -20.94 11.53
C VAL A 389 23.56 -20.53 12.06
N LEU A 390 22.82 -19.74 11.29
CA LEU A 390 21.41 -19.49 11.57
C LEU A 390 20.61 -20.77 11.33
N GLY A 391 19.90 -21.26 12.34
CA GLY A 391 19.04 -22.44 12.23
C GLY A 391 17.65 -22.21 12.80
N SER A 392 16.65 -22.84 12.19
CA SER A 392 15.31 -23.01 12.76
C SER A 392 15.36 -24.03 13.91
N LYS A 393 14.71 -23.74 15.04
CA LYS A 393 14.59 -24.69 16.15
C LYS A 393 13.68 -25.87 15.80
N ARG A 394 12.62 -25.69 14.98
CA ARG A 394 11.80 -26.80 14.48
C ARG A 394 12.48 -27.67 13.43
N ALA A 395 13.44 -27.14 12.67
CA ALA A 395 14.29 -27.95 11.79
C ALA A 395 15.36 -28.74 12.58
N ASN A 396 15.62 -28.36 13.83
CA ASN A 396 16.72 -28.87 14.68
C ASN A 396 16.23 -29.39 16.04
N VAL A 397 15.03 -29.98 16.10
CA VAL A 397 14.37 -30.40 17.36
C VAL A 397 15.28 -31.22 18.26
N ALA A 398 15.98 -32.22 17.71
CA ALA A 398 16.82 -33.13 18.49
C ALA A 398 18.01 -32.41 19.15
N SER A 399 18.82 -31.70 18.36
CA SER A 399 20.01 -30.99 18.86
C SER A 399 19.64 -29.79 19.75
N TYR A 400 18.52 -29.12 19.47
CA TYR A 400 18.06 -28.02 20.34
C TYR A 400 17.45 -28.53 21.65
N SER A 401 16.62 -29.57 21.62
CA SER A 401 15.97 -30.09 22.84
C SER A 401 16.98 -30.68 23.82
N GLU A 402 18.05 -31.32 23.35
CA GLU A 402 19.12 -31.78 24.23
C GLU A 402 19.87 -30.60 24.89
N ASN A 403 20.08 -29.50 24.16
CA ASN A 403 20.61 -28.26 24.76
C ASN A 403 19.64 -27.66 25.79
N MET A 404 18.32 -27.64 25.54
CA MET A 404 17.34 -27.16 26.53
C MET A 404 17.28 -28.05 27.77
N LYS A 405 17.36 -29.37 27.61
CA LYS A 405 17.35 -30.34 28.71
C LYS A 405 18.59 -30.20 29.59
N THR A 406 19.77 -30.09 28.98
CA THR A 406 21.05 -30.01 29.69
C THR A 406 21.35 -28.64 30.30
N LYS A 407 20.87 -27.54 29.70
CA LYS A 407 21.21 -26.16 30.12
C LYS A 407 20.02 -25.32 30.61
N GLY A 408 18.79 -25.70 30.28
CA GLY A 408 17.56 -24.95 30.58
C GLY A 408 16.52 -25.72 31.41
N GLY A 409 16.82 -26.96 31.82
CA GLY A 409 15.93 -27.77 32.66
C GLY A 409 14.64 -28.24 31.99
N ALA A 410 14.50 -28.09 30.66
CA ALA A 410 13.28 -28.48 29.95
C ALA A 410 13.08 -29.99 29.97
N THR A 411 11.89 -30.44 30.40
CA THR A 411 11.51 -31.86 30.47
C THR A 411 10.84 -32.37 29.19
N ILE A 412 10.47 -31.46 28.28
CA ILE A 412 9.77 -31.73 27.02
C ILE A 412 10.54 -31.09 25.85
N ALA A 413 10.49 -31.71 24.66
CA ALA A 413 11.15 -31.21 23.45
C ALA A 413 10.57 -29.87 22.96
N ILE A 414 11.36 -29.09 22.20
CA ILE A 414 10.96 -27.74 21.77
C ILE A 414 9.72 -27.75 20.86
N ASP A 415 9.62 -28.71 19.94
CA ASP A 415 8.46 -28.85 19.06
C ASP A 415 7.18 -29.14 19.86
N LYS A 416 7.27 -30.01 20.87
CA LYS A 416 6.14 -30.40 21.72
C LYS A 416 5.67 -29.26 22.63
N ASN A 417 6.60 -28.44 23.13
CA ASN A 417 6.26 -27.20 23.83
C ASN A 417 5.53 -26.21 22.92
N LEU A 418 6.07 -25.96 21.72
CA LEU A 418 5.42 -25.07 20.74
C LEU A 418 4.06 -25.63 20.28
N ASP A 419 3.95 -26.94 20.07
CA ASP A 419 2.70 -27.63 19.74
C ASP A 419 1.65 -27.44 20.87
N ALA A 420 2.05 -27.48 22.15
CA ALA A 420 1.15 -27.23 23.29
C ALA A 420 0.68 -25.76 23.36
N VAL A 421 1.58 -24.78 23.16
CA VAL A 421 1.21 -23.36 23.09
C VAL A 421 0.25 -23.09 21.92
N GLN A 422 0.54 -23.65 20.74
CA GLN A 422 -0.33 -23.58 19.58
C GLN A 422 -1.71 -24.19 19.88
N ALA A 423 -1.76 -25.41 20.44
CA ALA A 423 -2.99 -26.11 20.77
C ALA A 423 -3.84 -25.36 21.81
N TYR A 424 -3.21 -24.68 22.79
CA TYR A 424 -3.93 -23.82 23.73
C TYR A 424 -4.56 -22.60 23.04
N ALA A 425 -3.88 -21.98 22.08
CA ALA A 425 -4.40 -20.81 21.37
C ALA A 425 -5.54 -21.16 20.40
N ILE A 426 -5.45 -22.31 19.74
CA ILE A 426 -6.44 -22.80 18.77
C ILE A 426 -7.81 -22.96 19.46
N GLY A 427 -8.83 -22.33 18.89
CA GLY A 427 -10.20 -22.30 19.39
C GLY A 427 -10.55 -21.10 20.26
N LYS A 428 -9.55 -20.32 20.69
CA LYS A 428 -9.76 -19.08 21.45
C LYS A 428 -9.84 -17.89 20.49
N THR A 429 -10.49 -16.82 20.94
CA THR A 429 -10.40 -15.51 20.29
C THR A 429 -9.17 -14.76 20.80
N VAL A 430 -8.71 -13.76 20.05
CA VAL A 430 -7.57 -12.92 20.45
C VAL A 430 -7.80 -12.28 21.82
N ALA A 431 -9.01 -11.78 22.08
CA ALA A 431 -9.39 -11.16 23.36
C ALA A 431 -9.30 -12.12 24.57
N VAL A 432 -9.59 -13.42 24.38
CA VAL A 432 -9.43 -14.43 25.44
C VAL A 432 -7.95 -14.67 25.76
N LEU A 433 -7.08 -14.66 24.75
CA LEU A 433 -5.64 -14.75 24.97
C LEU A 433 -5.09 -13.48 25.63
N GLU A 434 -5.56 -12.29 25.26
CA GLU A 434 -5.20 -11.03 25.93
C GLU A 434 -5.66 -10.98 27.39
N GLY A 435 -6.86 -11.45 27.68
CA GLY A 435 -7.35 -11.62 29.05
C GLY A 435 -6.49 -12.59 29.87
N THR A 436 -6.01 -13.67 29.25
CA THR A 436 -5.07 -14.62 29.88
C THR A 436 -3.72 -13.95 30.15
N LEU A 437 -3.12 -13.31 29.14
CA LEU A 437 -1.80 -12.65 29.20
C LEU A 437 -1.74 -11.47 30.19
N SER A 438 -2.87 -10.82 30.47
CA SER A 438 -2.98 -9.69 31.40
C SER A 438 -3.29 -10.11 32.85
N THR A 439 -3.79 -11.33 33.07
CA THR A 439 -4.17 -11.85 34.40
C THR A 439 -3.23 -12.91 34.95
N LYS A 440 -2.25 -13.36 34.15
CA LYS A 440 -1.30 -14.41 34.50
C LYS A 440 0.14 -13.95 34.30
N SER A 441 0.99 -14.18 35.30
CA SER A 441 2.42 -13.91 35.21
C SER A 441 3.11 -14.85 34.21
N LYS A 442 4.42 -14.66 33.97
CA LYS A 442 5.19 -15.57 33.11
C LYS A 442 5.31 -16.96 33.75
N GLU A 443 5.54 -16.95 35.06
CA GLU A 443 5.72 -18.12 35.92
C GLU A 443 4.42 -18.93 36.04
N GLU A 444 3.26 -18.26 36.16
CA GLU A 444 1.96 -18.94 36.19
C GLU A 444 1.54 -19.54 34.83
N MET A 445 2.13 -19.09 33.72
CA MET A 445 1.62 -19.44 32.39
C MET A 445 1.84 -20.92 32.01
N VAL A 446 2.85 -21.58 32.59
CA VAL A 446 3.08 -23.03 32.37
C VAL A 446 1.96 -23.89 32.97
N ASP A 447 1.35 -23.45 34.07
CA ASP A 447 0.22 -24.15 34.69
C ASP A 447 -1.08 -23.95 33.88
N VAL A 448 -1.18 -22.83 33.16
CA VAL A 448 -2.32 -22.48 32.30
C VAL A 448 -2.27 -23.22 30.96
N VAL A 449 -1.09 -23.36 30.36
CA VAL A 449 -0.89 -24.00 29.06
C VAL A 449 -0.47 -25.45 29.26
N SER A 450 -1.47 -26.32 29.50
CA SER A 450 -1.25 -27.75 29.73
C SER A 450 -0.39 -28.39 28.64
N GLY A 451 0.74 -28.98 29.03
CA GLY A 451 1.71 -29.62 28.13
C GLY A 451 2.88 -28.74 27.69
N ALA A 452 2.88 -27.44 28.02
CA ALA A 452 4.05 -26.58 27.92
C ALA A 452 4.82 -26.53 29.25
N THR A 453 6.14 -26.60 29.19
CA THR A 453 7.07 -26.53 30.33
C THR A 453 8.10 -25.42 30.17
N LEU A 454 7.95 -24.54 29.17
CA LEU A 454 8.81 -23.37 28.97
C LEU A 454 8.32 -22.21 29.83
N ALA A 455 9.18 -21.64 30.67
CA ALA A 455 8.88 -20.39 31.39
C ALA A 455 8.46 -19.25 30.42
N ASP A 456 8.90 -19.33 29.17
CA ASP A 456 8.65 -18.37 28.11
C ASP A 456 7.28 -18.53 27.41
N THR A 457 6.44 -19.45 27.88
CA THR A 457 5.08 -19.71 27.36
C THR A 457 4.25 -18.43 27.19
N HIS A 458 4.36 -17.48 28.13
CA HIS A 458 3.73 -16.16 28.06
C HIS A 458 4.17 -15.36 26.82
N GLY A 459 5.47 -15.39 26.50
CA GLY A 459 6.04 -14.72 25.34
C GLY A 459 5.59 -15.34 24.02
N TYR A 460 5.46 -16.66 23.96
CA TYR A 460 4.94 -17.34 22.76
C TYR A 460 3.43 -17.10 22.56
N LEU A 461 2.61 -17.08 23.62
CA LEU A 461 1.22 -16.64 23.51
C LEU A 461 1.12 -15.17 23.08
N SER A 462 2.02 -14.30 23.56
CA SER A 462 2.12 -12.91 23.13
C SER A 462 2.46 -12.78 21.64
N SER A 463 3.31 -13.65 21.09
CA SER A 463 3.62 -13.66 19.66
C SER A 463 2.44 -14.10 18.79
N ILE A 464 1.58 -15.00 19.29
CA ILE A 464 0.31 -15.39 18.64
C ILE A 464 -0.65 -14.20 18.59
N VAL A 465 -0.85 -13.50 19.71
CA VAL A 465 -1.70 -12.29 19.75
C VAL A 465 -1.16 -11.21 18.81
N ALA A 466 0.15 -10.98 18.81
CA ALA A 466 0.79 -10.02 17.92
C ALA A 466 0.61 -10.40 16.43
N ALA A 467 0.79 -11.67 16.08
CA ALA A 467 0.56 -12.17 14.72
C ALA A 467 -0.90 -12.00 14.29
N ALA A 468 -1.87 -12.39 15.14
CA ALA A 468 -3.29 -12.24 14.86
C ALA A 468 -3.68 -10.78 14.57
N LYS A 469 -3.17 -9.84 15.37
CA LYS A 469 -3.37 -8.38 15.20
C LYS A 469 -2.83 -7.79 13.90
N THR A 470 -2.02 -8.52 13.12
CA THR A 470 -1.57 -8.03 11.80
C THR A 470 -2.64 -8.14 10.71
N VAL A 471 -3.66 -8.99 10.88
CA VAL A 471 -4.78 -9.18 9.94
C VAL A 471 -6.17 -9.10 10.58
N GLN A 472 -6.22 -9.14 11.91
CA GLN A 472 -7.35 -8.56 12.61
C GLN A 472 -7.31 -7.06 12.33
N SER A 473 -8.23 -6.59 11.49
CA SER A 473 -8.69 -5.21 11.52
C SER A 473 -8.85 -4.81 12.98
N ALA A 474 -8.24 -3.68 13.39
CA ALA A 474 -8.11 -3.25 14.79
C ALA A 474 -9.36 -3.67 15.58
N PRO A 475 -9.17 -4.47 16.64
CA PRO A 475 -10.16 -5.46 17.10
C PRO A 475 -11.52 -4.83 17.06
N ALA A 476 -12.47 -5.45 16.35
CA ALA A 476 -13.85 -4.96 16.25
C ALA A 476 -14.30 -4.64 17.67
N VAL A 477 -14.23 -3.35 18.02
CA VAL A 477 -14.24 -2.97 19.44
C VAL A 477 -15.58 -3.45 19.91
N ASP A 478 -15.58 -4.19 21.01
CA ASP A 478 -16.84 -4.53 21.65
C ASP A 478 -17.38 -3.21 22.22
N ALA A 479 -18.04 -2.45 21.34
CA ALA A 479 -18.44 -1.07 21.51
C ALA A 479 -19.71 -1.01 22.36
N VAL A 480 -19.73 -1.83 23.40
CA VAL A 480 -20.68 -1.85 24.51
C VAL A 480 -20.50 -0.59 25.37
N ALA A 481 -19.40 0.15 25.19
CA ALA A 481 -19.16 1.41 25.86
C ALA A 481 -20.14 2.51 25.43
N SER A 482 -20.68 3.19 26.43
CA SER A 482 -21.36 4.50 26.36
C SER A 482 -20.62 5.49 25.45
N ALA A 483 -21.34 6.48 24.89
CA ALA A 483 -20.76 7.54 24.06
C ALA A 483 -19.49 8.15 24.68
N SER A 484 -18.53 8.57 23.84
CA SER A 484 -17.42 9.41 24.29
C SER A 484 -17.97 10.81 24.55
N ILE A 485 -18.31 11.09 25.81
CA ILE A 485 -18.68 12.43 26.27
C ILE A 485 -17.39 13.21 26.46
N VAL A 486 -17.26 14.36 25.80
CA VAL A 486 -16.05 15.19 25.81
C VAL A 486 -16.40 16.67 26.00
N ASP A 487 -15.56 17.38 26.74
CA ASP A 487 -15.71 18.79 27.14
C ASP A 487 -14.49 19.66 26.75
N ASN A 488 -13.52 19.06 26.05
CA ASN A 488 -12.29 19.73 25.62
C ASN A 488 -11.75 19.14 24.31
N ALA A 489 -10.94 19.93 23.60
CA ALA A 489 -10.42 19.56 22.28
C ALA A 489 -9.51 18.32 22.30
N ALA A 490 -8.66 18.15 23.31
CA ALA A 490 -7.74 17.01 23.39
C ALA A 490 -8.49 15.68 23.59
N ALA A 491 -9.52 15.67 24.43
CA ALA A 491 -10.41 14.51 24.59
C ALA A 491 -11.20 14.22 23.29
N PHE A 492 -11.64 15.25 22.57
CA PHE A 492 -12.29 15.10 21.27
C PHE A 492 -11.35 14.52 20.21
N GLU A 493 -10.10 14.99 20.13
CA GLU A 493 -9.06 14.49 19.23
C GLU A 493 -8.74 13.00 19.45
N GLN A 494 -8.74 12.55 20.72
CA GLN A 494 -8.60 11.13 21.04
C GLN A 494 -9.88 10.34 20.67
N ALA A 495 -11.07 10.90 20.95
CA ALA A 495 -12.34 10.23 20.71
C ALA A 495 -12.72 10.10 19.22
N ILE A 496 -12.26 11.00 18.36
CA ILE A 496 -12.63 11.02 16.94
C ILE A 496 -11.84 10.00 16.09
N GLY A 497 -10.62 9.64 16.52
CA GLY A 497 -9.73 8.74 15.79
C GLY A 497 -10.18 7.27 15.76
N LYS A 498 -9.35 6.45 15.08
CA LYS A 498 -9.58 5.01 14.82
C LYS A 498 -9.85 4.15 16.07
N ASP A 499 -9.30 4.54 17.22
CA ASP A 499 -9.41 3.81 18.50
C ASP A 499 -10.54 4.38 19.40
N GLY A 500 -11.31 5.34 18.89
CA GLY A 500 -12.40 6.01 19.61
C GLY A 500 -13.74 5.24 19.63
N LYS A 501 -14.83 5.89 20.05
CA LYS A 501 -16.15 5.26 20.20
C LYS A 501 -17.18 5.69 19.14
N TRP A 502 -18.13 4.80 18.83
CA TRP A 502 -19.10 4.98 17.74
C TRP A 502 -19.95 6.26 17.82
N ILE A 503 -20.19 6.80 19.03
CA ILE A 503 -20.68 8.17 19.26
C ILE A 503 -19.60 8.97 19.99
N ILE A 504 -19.32 10.18 19.51
CA ILE A 504 -18.64 11.26 20.23
C ILE A 504 -19.68 12.34 20.52
N CYS A 505 -19.90 12.71 21.78
CA CYS A 505 -20.82 13.79 22.20
C CYS A 505 -20.02 14.95 22.81
N THR A 506 -20.16 16.16 22.30
CA THR A 506 -19.61 17.36 22.95
C THR A 506 -20.58 17.92 24.00
N LEU A 507 -20.04 18.50 25.08
CA LEU A 507 -20.82 19.20 26.12
C LEU A 507 -20.78 20.73 26.00
N ASN A 508 -19.97 21.24 25.09
CA ASN A 508 -19.66 22.66 24.90
C ASN A 508 -19.08 22.89 23.49
N ASP A 509 -18.86 24.17 23.16
CA ASP A 509 -18.09 24.58 21.99
C ASP A 509 -16.62 24.19 22.14
N LEU A 510 -16.04 23.61 21.07
CA LEU A 510 -14.67 23.15 21.01
C LEU A 510 -13.92 23.85 19.87
N THR A 511 -12.65 24.18 20.11
CA THR A 511 -11.77 24.74 19.07
C THR A 511 -10.42 24.04 19.13
N THR A 512 -9.90 23.64 17.97
CA THR A 512 -8.52 23.14 17.78
C THR A 512 -7.92 23.78 16.53
N ASP A 513 -6.60 23.96 16.52
CA ASP A 513 -5.81 24.36 15.35
C ASP A 513 -5.43 23.16 14.46
N LYS A 514 -5.71 21.92 14.91
CA LYS A 514 -5.32 20.70 14.21
C LYS A 514 -6.34 20.26 13.17
N ASN A 515 -5.83 19.63 12.12
CA ASN A 515 -6.64 18.89 11.15
C ASN A 515 -7.17 17.60 11.79
N LEU A 516 -8.49 17.42 11.80
CA LEU A 516 -9.18 16.29 12.38
C LEU A 516 -9.40 15.17 11.35
N VAL A 517 -9.45 13.92 11.82
CA VAL A 517 -9.74 12.73 11.00
C VAL A 517 -10.73 11.82 11.74
N LEU A 518 -11.91 11.65 11.16
CA LEU A 518 -12.91 10.67 11.58
C LEU A 518 -12.69 9.38 10.78
N GLU A 519 -12.02 8.42 11.39
CA GLU A 519 -11.65 7.14 10.77
C GLU A 519 -11.94 5.94 11.68
N GLY A 520 -11.97 4.74 11.08
CA GLY A 520 -12.37 3.48 11.71
C GLY A 520 -13.82 3.07 11.38
N GLU A 521 -14.13 1.80 11.64
CA GLU A 521 -15.43 1.16 11.35
C GLU A 521 -16.13 0.82 12.66
N PHE A 522 -17.39 1.24 12.80
CA PHE A 522 -18.14 1.19 14.06
C PHE A 522 -19.59 0.80 13.79
N ARG A 523 -20.34 0.32 14.80
CA ARG A 523 -21.74 -0.12 14.67
C ARG A 523 -22.57 0.23 15.91
N ASP A 524 -23.90 0.28 15.76
CA ASP A 524 -24.84 0.26 16.89
C ASP A 524 -25.11 -1.20 17.29
N LYS A 525 -25.19 -1.49 18.59
CA LYS A 525 -25.44 -2.84 19.12
C LYS A 525 -26.81 -3.44 18.74
N ASN A 526 -27.75 -2.61 18.29
CA ASN A 526 -29.13 -3.03 17.98
C ASN A 526 -29.34 -3.34 16.48
N LEU A 527 -28.26 -3.43 15.69
CA LEU A 527 -28.31 -3.59 14.24
C LEU A 527 -27.52 -4.82 13.77
N PRO A 528 -27.80 -5.36 12.57
CA PRO A 528 -27.04 -6.47 12.00
C PRO A 528 -25.55 -6.16 11.87
N GLU A 529 -24.71 -7.20 11.89
CA GLU A 529 -23.24 -7.09 11.94
C GLU A 529 -22.61 -6.21 10.84
N ASN A 530 -23.29 -6.09 9.69
CA ASN A 530 -22.84 -5.32 8.52
C ASN A 530 -23.34 -3.87 8.48
N ASP A 531 -24.16 -3.40 9.43
CA ASP A 531 -24.72 -2.03 9.44
C ASP A 531 -23.81 -1.05 10.22
N LEU A 532 -22.75 -0.60 9.54
CA LEU A 532 -21.77 0.34 10.09
C LEU A 532 -22.39 1.72 10.35
N LYS A 533 -22.09 2.36 11.49
CA LYS A 533 -22.52 3.73 11.88
C LYS A 533 -21.47 4.42 12.76
N ARG A 534 -21.17 5.69 12.46
CA ARG A 534 -20.32 6.58 13.27
C ARG A 534 -20.98 7.95 13.43
N LYS A 535 -20.96 8.54 14.62
CA LYS A 535 -21.67 9.80 14.92
C LYS A 535 -20.80 10.79 15.69
N ILE A 536 -20.74 12.03 15.19
CA ILE A 536 -20.37 13.22 15.96
C ILE A 536 -21.68 13.90 16.38
N ALA A 537 -21.95 13.97 17.68
CA ALA A 537 -23.04 14.71 18.30
C ALA A 537 -22.52 16.03 18.85
N LEU A 538 -22.94 17.13 18.25
CA LEU A 538 -22.57 18.48 18.71
C LEU A 538 -23.68 19.07 19.60
N TYR A 539 -24.30 18.24 20.44
CA TYR A 539 -25.49 18.59 21.22
C TYR A 539 -25.65 17.78 22.50
N THR A 540 -26.34 18.36 23.49
CA THR A 540 -26.93 17.65 24.64
C THR A 540 -28.43 17.43 24.42
N GLN A 541 -29.00 16.46 25.13
CA GLN A 541 -30.43 16.12 25.06
C GLN A 541 -30.98 15.71 26.44
N ASP A 542 -32.31 15.78 26.60
CA ASP A 542 -33.02 15.27 27.77
C ASP A 542 -33.28 13.73 27.69
N ASP A 543 -33.90 13.16 28.73
CA ASP A 543 -34.28 11.74 28.79
C ASP A 543 -35.29 11.33 27.71
N LYS A 544 -36.02 12.29 27.15
CA LYS A 544 -36.97 12.10 26.03
C LYS A 544 -36.28 12.25 24.66
N LYS A 545 -34.96 12.50 24.64
CA LYS A 545 -34.11 12.74 23.46
C LYS A 545 -34.41 14.06 22.73
N ASN A 546 -35.03 15.03 23.39
CA ASN A 546 -35.15 16.40 22.87
C ASN A 546 -33.79 17.08 22.98
N VAL A 547 -33.33 17.75 21.92
CA VAL A 547 -32.09 18.55 21.94
C VAL A 547 -32.25 19.71 22.93
N THR A 548 -31.35 19.81 23.92
CA THR A 548 -31.37 20.83 24.98
C THR A 548 -30.33 21.93 24.78
N ALA A 549 -29.19 21.62 24.16
CA ALA A 549 -28.22 22.61 23.68
C ALA A 549 -27.52 22.13 22.41
N ARG A 550 -26.93 23.06 21.66
CA ARG A 550 -26.18 22.82 20.42
C ARG A 550 -24.84 23.56 20.49
N PHE A 551 -23.81 22.97 19.90
CA PHE A 551 -22.43 23.42 20.03
C PHE A 551 -21.72 23.57 18.69
N THR A 552 -20.60 24.29 18.73
CA THR A 552 -19.70 24.53 17.60
C THR A 552 -18.39 23.76 17.79
N LEU A 553 -18.03 22.92 16.83
CA LEU A 553 -16.69 22.35 16.70
C LEU A 553 -15.91 23.14 15.63
N THR A 554 -14.88 23.88 16.03
CA THR A 554 -14.02 24.63 15.12
C THR A 554 -12.69 23.90 14.92
N ALA A 555 -12.35 23.60 13.66
CA ALA A 555 -11.05 23.06 13.27
C ALA A 555 -10.76 23.43 11.79
N PRO A 556 -9.52 23.65 11.34
CA PRO A 556 -9.25 24.05 9.95
C PRO A 556 -9.76 23.04 8.91
N LYS A 557 -9.71 21.75 9.25
CA LYS A 557 -10.10 20.63 8.39
C LYS A 557 -10.68 19.48 9.20
N LEU A 558 -11.71 18.82 8.69
CA LEU A 558 -12.18 17.51 9.15
C LEU A 558 -12.26 16.52 7.99
N SER A 559 -11.55 15.39 8.11
CA SER A 559 -11.52 14.33 7.09
C SER A 559 -12.45 13.18 7.50
N ILE A 560 -13.48 12.87 6.70
CA ILE A 560 -14.41 11.78 6.93
C ILE A 560 -13.95 10.55 6.13
N LYS A 561 -13.39 9.55 6.83
CA LYS A 561 -13.01 8.25 6.27
C LYS A 561 -13.85 7.08 6.80
N SER A 562 -14.63 7.28 7.86
CA SER A 562 -15.59 6.29 8.33
C SER A 562 -16.83 6.22 7.41
N PRO A 563 -17.21 5.04 6.88
CA PRO A 563 -18.44 4.89 6.10
C PRO A 563 -19.67 5.11 6.97
N ASN A 564 -20.79 5.52 6.36
CA ASN A 564 -22.08 5.75 7.04
C ASN A 564 -21.98 6.73 8.23
N ALA A 565 -20.99 7.61 8.22
CA ALA A 565 -20.76 8.57 9.30
C ALA A 565 -21.75 9.74 9.24
N ARG A 566 -22.05 10.36 10.39
CA ARG A 566 -22.82 11.61 10.43
C ARG A 566 -22.33 12.63 11.44
N ILE A 567 -22.51 13.91 11.10
CA ILE A 567 -22.52 15.01 12.07
C ILE A 567 -24.00 15.30 12.39
N GLN A 568 -24.34 15.35 13.67
CA GLN A 568 -25.71 15.52 14.14
C GLN A 568 -25.83 16.70 15.11
N SER A 569 -26.81 17.57 14.84
CA SER A 569 -27.29 18.69 15.68
C SER A 569 -26.17 19.60 16.21
N GLY A 570 -25.87 20.69 15.50
CA GLY A 570 -24.84 21.67 15.89
C GLY A 570 -24.08 22.22 14.68
N THR A 571 -22.91 22.84 14.88
CA THR A 571 -22.11 23.46 13.81
C THR A 571 -20.69 22.90 13.77
N PHE A 572 -20.22 22.42 12.62
CA PHE A 572 -18.79 22.28 12.35
C PHE A 572 -18.30 23.53 11.61
N LYS A 573 -17.23 24.17 12.08
CA LYS A 573 -16.64 25.36 11.46
C LYS A 573 -15.24 25.02 10.93
N GLY A 574 -15.10 24.96 9.61
CA GLY A 574 -13.94 24.42 8.92
C GLY A 574 -14.28 23.73 7.61
N ASP A 575 -13.25 23.37 6.82
CA ASP A 575 -13.45 22.62 5.56
C ASP A 575 -13.58 21.11 5.82
N LEU A 576 -14.62 20.49 5.26
CA LEU A 576 -14.89 19.06 5.35
C LEU A 576 -14.36 18.32 4.12
N TYR A 577 -13.70 17.18 4.31
CA TYR A 577 -13.16 16.33 3.23
C TYR A 577 -13.72 14.92 3.37
N VAL A 578 -14.63 14.52 2.48
CA VAL A 578 -15.39 13.26 2.55
C VAL A 578 -14.77 12.24 1.59
N TYR A 579 -14.17 11.19 2.15
CA TYR A 579 -13.54 10.09 1.42
C TYR A 579 -14.45 8.87 1.31
N ALA A 580 -15.27 8.62 2.34
CA ALA A 580 -16.11 7.43 2.46
C ALA A 580 -17.57 7.67 2.05
N ALA A 581 -18.23 6.60 1.63
CA ALA A 581 -19.63 6.61 1.20
C ALA A 581 -20.62 6.86 2.36
N ASN A 582 -21.82 7.30 1.99
CA ASN A 582 -23.00 7.50 2.84
C ASN A 582 -22.78 8.48 4.02
N PHE A 583 -21.91 9.47 3.87
CA PHE A 583 -21.76 10.53 4.88
C PHE A 583 -23.03 11.41 4.94
N GLN A 584 -23.44 11.80 6.15
CA GLN A 584 -24.70 12.50 6.40
C GLN A 584 -24.54 13.76 7.25
N LEU A 585 -25.28 14.81 6.92
CA LEU A 585 -25.61 15.91 7.84
C LEU A 585 -27.05 15.73 8.34
N VAL A 586 -27.23 15.72 9.65
CA VAL A 586 -28.54 15.57 10.29
C VAL A 586 -28.76 16.71 11.27
N ASP A 587 -29.64 17.65 10.93
CA ASP A 587 -29.92 18.84 11.74
C ASP A 587 -28.65 19.67 12.06
N ALA A 588 -27.66 19.64 11.15
CA ALA A 588 -26.29 20.12 11.36
C ALA A 588 -25.83 21.14 10.31
N LYS A 589 -25.05 22.13 10.75
CA LYS A 589 -24.43 23.15 9.89
C LYS A 589 -22.94 22.84 9.66
N VAL A 590 -22.48 22.97 8.42
CA VAL A 590 -21.05 23.13 8.09
C VAL A 590 -20.82 24.59 7.71
N ASP A 591 -20.04 25.30 8.53
CA ASP A 591 -19.56 26.65 8.28
C ASP A 591 -18.19 26.59 7.59
N GLY A 592 -18.20 26.32 6.29
CA GLY A 592 -17.04 25.99 5.46
C GLY A 592 -17.44 25.20 4.21
N ASN A 593 -16.47 24.70 3.44
CA ASN A 593 -16.71 23.91 2.23
C ASN A 593 -16.84 22.41 2.53
N VAL A 594 -17.43 21.65 1.61
CA VAL A 594 -17.44 20.18 1.62
C VAL A 594 -16.82 19.68 0.32
N TYR A 595 -15.66 19.02 0.43
CA TYR A 595 -14.94 18.38 -0.67
C TYR A 595 -15.18 16.87 -0.64
N PHE A 596 -15.81 16.33 -1.67
CA PHE A 596 -15.93 14.89 -1.89
C PHE A 596 -14.69 14.41 -2.64
N VAL A 597 -13.91 13.53 -2.01
CA VAL A 597 -12.63 13.03 -2.56
C VAL A 597 -12.85 11.87 -3.53
N THR A 598 -14.02 11.24 -3.49
CA THR A 598 -14.45 10.22 -4.46
C THR A 598 -15.82 10.61 -5.03
N GLN A 599 -16.09 10.19 -6.27
CA GLN A 599 -17.41 10.37 -6.89
C GLN A 599 -18.49 9.62 -6.07
N GLU A 600 -18.17 8.44 -5.57
CA GLU A 600 -19.04 7.66 -4.68
C GLU A 600 -19.42 8.42 -3.40
N ALA A 601 -18.45 9.07 -2.73
CA ALA A 601 -18.73 9.89 -1.55
C ALA A 601 -19.64 11.10 -1.85
N LYS A 602 -19.60 11.63 -3.09
CA LYS A 602 -20.51 12.69 -3.55
C LYS A 602 -21.91 12.15 -3.84
N ASP A 603 -22.00 11.04 -4.56
CA ASP A 603 -23.26 10.45 -5.02
C ASP A 603 -24.09 9.86 -3.85
N THR A 604 -23.42 9.46 -2.78
CA THR A 604 -24.04 8.88 -1.58
C THR A 604 -24.20 9.86 -0.41
N PHE A 605 -23.76 11.11 -0.56
CA PHE A 605 -23.90 12.14 0.48
C PHE A 605 -25.35 12.58 0.66
N THR A 606 -25.81 12.64 1.91
CA THR A 606 -27.16 13.13 2.25
C THR A 606 -27.13 14.24 3.29
N MET A 607 -28.13 15.13 3.21
CA MET A 607 -28.38 16.14 4.23
C MET A 607 -29.89 16.33 4.40
N ASP A 608 -30.38 16.46 5.63
CA ASP A 608 -31.79 16.73 5.90
C ASP A 608 -32.14 18.22 5.71
N GLU A 609 -33.44 18.55 5.71
CA GLU A 609 -33.96 19.91 5.52
C GLU A 609 -33.51 20.91 6.59
N LYS A 610 -33.03 20.42 7.75
CA LYS A 610 -32.52 21.24 8.86
C LYS A 610 -31.01 21.48 8.76
N SER A 611 -30.33 20.76 7.87
CA SER A 611 -28.89 20.86 7.68
C SER A 611 -28.52 21.93 6.67
N SER A 612 -27.32 22.49 6.80
CA SER A 612 -26.83 23.55 5.89
C SER A 612 -25.31 23.47 5.70
N VAL A 613 -24.85 23.98 4.56
CA VAL A 613 -23.43 24.17 4.25
C VAL A 613 -23.29 25.61 3.75
N THR A 614 -22.42 26.42 4.34
CA THR A 614 -22.24 27.83 3.94
C THR A 614 -21.30 28.00 2.75
N GLY A 615 -20.33 27.09 2.59
CA GLY A 615 -19.44 27.03 1.45
C GLY A 615 -19.91 26.08 0.34
N ASN A 616 -19.01 25.79 -0.59
CA ASN A 616 -19.30 24.99 -1.78
C ASN A 616 -19.29 23.48 -1.49
N LYS A 617 -20.06 22.72 -2.26
CA LYS A 617 -20.05 21.25 -2.31
C LYS A 617 -19.33 20.78 -3.58
N ILE A 618 -18.06 20.40 -3.46
CA ILE A 618 -17.11 20.23 -4.58
C ILE A 618 -16.68 18.77 -4.70
N LEU A 619 -16.51 18.24 -5.92
CA LEU A 619 -15.76 16.99 -6.14
C LEU A 619 -14.28 17.35 -6.30
N ALA A 620 -13.39 16.75 -5.52
CA ALA A 620 -11.96 16.93 -5.64
C ALA A 620 -11.37 15.88 -6.62
N ASP A 621 -10.73 16.35 -7.69
CA ASP A 621 -9.92 15.49 -8.56
C ASP A 621 -8.68 15.02 -7.78
N VAL A 622 -8.63 13.73 -7.45
CA VAL A 622 -7.46 13.09 -6.84
C VAL A 622 -7.05 11.89 -7.68
N ASP A 623 -6.00 12.09 -8.50
CA ASP A 623 -5.26 11.00 -9.12
C ASP A 623 -3.75 11.32 -9.12
N VAL A 624 -2.93 10.28 -9.09
CA VAL A 624 -1.53 10.33 -8.68
C VAL A 624 -0.61 10.41 -9.91
N VAL A 625 0.49 11.17 -9.82
CA VAL A 625 1.60 11.19 -10.80
C VAL A 625 1.25 11.71 -12.22
N ALA A 626 0.55 12.84 -12.33
CA ALA A 626 0.56 13.67 -13.56
C ALA A 626 0.11 15.13 -13.37
N THR A 627 -0.67 15.39 -12.32
CA THR A 627 -1.50 16.59 -12.13
C THR A 627 -0.87 17.61 -11.18
N ALA A 628 -1.42 18.83 -11.16
CA ALA A 628 -0.90 19.93 -10.34
C ALA A 628 -1.00 19.66 -8.83
N SER A 629 -0.04 20.16 -8.05
CA SER A 629 -0.21 20.23 -6.59
C SER A 629 -1.29 21.23 -6.25
N LEU A 630 -2.45 20.72 -5.86
CA LEU A 630 -3.54 21.51 -5.29
C LEU A 630 -3.21 21.82 -3.82
N VAL A 631 -2.87 23.08 -3.53
CA VAL A 631 -2.43 23.52 -2.20
C VAL A 631 -3.50 24.36 -1.50
N HIS A 632 -3.68 24.13 -0.20
CA HIS A 632 -4.77 24.72 0.58
C HIS A 632 -4.30 25.78 1.58
N ASP A 633 -3.05 25.77 2.00
CA ASP A 633 -2.48 26.74 2.93
C ASP A 633 -1.07 27.17 2.51
N GLY A 634 -0.51 28.17 3.22
CA GLY A 634 0.81 28.72 2.93
C GLY A 634 1.94 27.70 3.04
N ALA A 635 1.92 26.83 4.06
CA ALA A 635 2.97 25.83 4.27
C ALA A 635 2.97 24.76 3.16
N ALA A 636 1.79 24.34 2.71
CA ALA A 636 1.63 23.46 1.56
C ALA A 636 2.09 24.15 0.25
N PHE A 637 1.76 25.43 0.07
CA PHE A 637 2.19 26.22 -1.09
C PHE A 637 3.72 26.34 -1.14
N GLU A 638 4.35 26.76 -0.04
CA GLU A 638 5.81 26.85 0.10
C GLU A 638 6.52 25.53 -0.22
N LYS A 639 6.04 24.41 0.35
CA LYS A 639 6.60 23.10 0.06
C LYS A 639 6.48 22.76 -1.43
N ALA A 640 5.36 23.06 -2.06
CA ALA A 640 5.12 22.76 -3.47
C ALA A 640 5.95 23.62 -4.45
N ILE A 641 6.32 24.86 -4.08
CA ILE A 641 7.21 25.73 -4.88
C ILE A 641 8.70 25.54 -4.59
N SER A 642 9.06 24.78 -3.56
CA SER A 642 10.45 24.43 -3.24
C SER A 642 11.10 23.49 -4.27
N LYS A 643 12.43 23.31 -4.14
CA LYS A 643 13.23 22.42 -4.99
C LYS A 643 12.76 20.95 -4.97
N ASP A 644 12.07 20.54 -3.91
CA ASP A 644 11.54 19.18 -3.70
C ASP A 644 10.01 19.11 -4.03
N GLY A 645 9.48 20.16 -4.69
CA GLY A 645 8.07 20.36 -5.00
C GLY A 645 7.57 19.71 -6.31
N THR A 646 6.66 20.37 -7.04
CA THR A 646 6.01 19.79 -8.25
C THR A 646 5.87 20.76 -9.42
N TRP A 647 5.95 20.26 -10.66
CA TRP A 647 6.05 21.09 -11.87
C TRP A 647 4.91 22.11 -12.08
N ILE A 648 3.66 21.80 -11.65
CA ILE A 648 2.58 22.78 -11.46
C ILE A 648 2.20 22.86 -9.97
N VAL A 649 1.96 24.09 -9.50
CA VAL A 649 1.35 24.39 -8.19
C VAL A 649 0.12 25.27 -8.41
N CYS A 650 -1.01 24.92 -7.80
CA CYS A 650 -2.26 25.69 -7.86
C CYS A 650 -2.89 25.82 -6.47
N PRO A 651 -3.03 27.04 -5.91
CA PRO A 651 -3.80 27.21 -4.68
C PRO A 651 -5.29 26.96 -4.94
N LEU A 652 -6.01 26.53 -3.91
CA LEU A 652 -7.47 26.31 -3.93
C LEU A 652 -8.28 27.46 -3.30
N ARG A 653 -7.60 28.48 -2.80
CA ARG A 653 -8.15 29.66 -2.12
C ARG A 653 -7.14 30.80 -2.21
N ASP A 654 -7.56 32.00 -1.82
CA ASP A 654 -6.63 33.10 -1.55
C ASP A 654 -5.69 32.72 -0.41
N LEU A 655 -4.41 33.08 -0.55
CA LEU A 655 -3.34 32.79 0.40
C LEU A 655 -2.61 34.07 0.78
N THR A 656 -2.41 34.29 2.08
CA THR A 656 -1.48 35.29 2.62
C THR A 656 -0.33 34.54 3.27
N ILE A 657 0.90 34.85 2.87
CA ILE A 657 2.13 34.26 3.39
C ILE A 657 3.06 35.40 3.81
N ASP A 658 3.26 35.54 5.11
CA ASP A 658 3.93 36.65 5.81
C ASP A 658 5.48 36.59 5.73
N LYS A 659 6.02 35.94 4.69
CA LYS A 659 7.46 35.80 4.41
C LYS A 659 7.74 35.72 2.90
N ALA A 660 8.98 36.03 2.52
CA ALA A 660 9.44 35.91 1.15
C ALA A 660 9.38 34.44 0.65
N LEU A 661 8.87 34.26 -0.57
CA LEU A 661 8.73 32.97 -1.23
C LEU A 661 9.90 32.74 -2.19
N VAL A 662 10.31 31.48 -2.39
CA VAL A 662 11.33 31.09 -3.37
C VAL A 662 10.81 29.94 -4.22
N VAL A 663 10.78 30.14 -5.53
CA VAL A 663 10.42 29.15 -6.55
C VAL A 663 11.71 28.60 -7.14
N GLU A 664 12.06 27.38 -6.77
CA GLU A 664 13.34 26.76 -7.14
C GLU A 664 13.19 25.27 -7.48
N GLY A 665 14.23 24.71 -8.09
CA GLY A 665 14.29 23.34 -8.61
C GLY A 665 13.96 23.24 -10.11
N GLU A 666 14.32 22.09 -10.68
CA GLU A 666 14.26 21.82 -12.12
C GLU A 666 13.18 20.76 -12.41
N PHE A 667 12.10 21.18 -13.06
CA PHE A 667 10.90 20.37 -13.27
C PHE A 667 10.55 20.26 -14.75
N ARG A 668 9.85 19.19 -15.14
CA ARG A 668 9.59 18.86 -16.54
C ARG A 668 8.15 18.37 -16.73
N ASP A 669 7.56 18.71 -17.87
CA ASP A 669 6.38 18.02 -18.38
C ASP A 669 6.86 16.75 -19.10
N LYS A 670 6.24 15.60 -18.82
CA LYS A 670 6.58 14.29 -19.41
C LYS A 670 6.40 14.23 -20.94
N ASN A 671 5.76 15.24 -21.53
CA ASN A 671 5.53 15.36 -22.97
C ASN A 671 6.57 16.27 -23.67
N LEU A 672 7.54 16.83 -22.94
CA LEU A 672 8.60 17.70 -23.48
C LEU A 672 9.96 16.98 -23.57
N PRO A 673 10.90 17.43 -24.45
CA PRO A 673 12.21 16.82 -24.59
C PRO A 673 13.07 16.85 -23.31
N GLU A 674 14.09 15.99 -23.25
CA GLU A 674 14.94 15.74 -22.07
C GLU A 674 15.84 16.91 -21.62
N ASN A 675 15.64 18.13 -22.15
CA ASN A 675 16.33 19.36 -21.71
C ASN A 675 15.37 20.56 -21.60
N ASP A 676 14.06 20.36 -21.70
CA ASP A 676 13.05 21.42 -21.64
C ASP A 676 12.39 21.47 -20.26
N PHE A 677 12.96 22.30 -19.38
CA PHE A 677 12.42 22.52 -18.04
C PHE A 677 11.22 23.46 -18.05
N LYS A 678 10.25 23.26 -17.15
CA LYS A 678 9.08 24.12 -17.01
C LYS A 678 8.51 24.09 -15.60
N ARG A 679 8.25 25.27 -15.04
CA ARG A 679 7.63 25.45 -13.71
C ARG A 679 6.42 26.36 -13.84
N LYS A 680 5.28 25.98 -13.26
CA LYS A 680 4.04 26.76 -13.33
C LYS A 680 3.44 26.99 -11.96
N ILE A 681 3.08 28.23 -11.67
CA ILE A 681 2.19 28.60 -10.57
C ILE A 681 0.89 29.11 -11.22
N GLY A 682 -0.19 28.36 -11.07
CA GLY A 682 -1.50 28.72 -11.61
C GLY A 682 -2.44 29.15 -10.50
N LEU A 683 -2.67 30.45 -10.34
CA LEU A 683 -3.57 31.02 -9.32
C LEU A 683 -5.05 30.87 -9.74
N TYR A 684 -5.47 29.65 -10.09
CA TYR A 684 -6.79 29.37 -10.63
C TYR A 684 -7.23 27.90 -10.46
N THR A 685 -8.53 27.64 -10.69
CA THR A 685 -9.08 26.30 -10.93
C THR A 685 -9.71 26.18 -12.33
N HIS A 686 -9.76 24.96 -12.85
CA HIS A 686 -10.53 24.57 -14.04
C HIS A 686 -11.62 23.58 -13.62
N ASN A 687 -12.88 23.85 -13.97
CA ASN A 687 -14.02 22.95 -13.69
C ASN A 687 -15.18 23.13 -14.69
N ASP A 688 -14.94 23.69 -15.89
CA ASP A 688 -16.00 23.79 -16.91
C ASP A 688 -16.23 22.40 -17.55
N PRO A 689 -17.46 21.86 -17.53
CA PRO A 689 -17.75 20.52 -18.06
C PRO A 689 -17.62 20.42 -19.58
N ASN A 690 -17.59 21.55 -20.30
CA ASN A 690 -17.46 21.61 -21.76
C ASN A 690 -16.03 21.92 -22.21
N ASP A 691 -15.21 22.59 -21.38
CA ASP A 691 -13.79 22.85 -21.66
C ASP A 691 -12.92 22.77 -20.40
N LYS A 692 -12.23 21.64 -20.23
CA LYS A 692 -11.29 21.39 -19.12
C LYS A 692 -10.05 22.31 -19.09
N LYS A 693 -9.87 23.21 -20.07
CA LYS A 693 -8.80 24.21 -20.12
C LYS A 693 -9.24 25.62 -19.74
N LYS A 694 -10.50 25.81 -19.36
CA LYS A 694 -11.06 27.13 -19.04
C LYS A 694 -11.01 27.42 -17.53
N ALA A 695 -10.43 28.57 -17.18
CA ALA A 695 -10.45 29.11 -15.82
C ALA A 695 -11.89 29.34 -15.33
N THR A 696 -12.24 28.72 -14.21
CA THR A 696 -13.53 28.85 -13.53
C THR A 696 -13.47 29.69 -12.25
N HIS A 697 -12.28 29.81 -11.66
CA HIS A 697 -12.01 30.68 -10.52
C HIS A 697 -10.55 31.10 -10.53
N SER A 698 -10.25 32.28 -10.01
CA SER A 698 -8.90 32.83 -9.86
C SER A 698 -8.68 33.31 -8.43
N PHE A 699 -7.44 33.26 -7.95
CA PHE A 699 -7.10 33.50 -6.54
C PHE A 699 -6.07 34.61 -6.36
N THR A 700 -6.05 35.19 -5.15
CA THR A 700 -5.04 36.14 -4.69
C THR A 700 -3.95 35.42 -3.91
N LEU A 701 -2.68 35.58 -4.31
CA LEU A 701 -1.52 35.21 -3.50
C LEU A 701 -0.83 36.47 -2.98
N THR A 702 -0.84 36.69 -1.67
CA THR A 702 -0.20 37.83 -1.01
C THR A 702 1.06 37.36 -0.29
N ALA A 703 2.22 37.94 -0.61
CA ALA A 703 3.46 37.73 0.13
C ALA A 703 4.38 38.97 0.03
N PRO A 704 5.28 39.24 0.99
CA PRO A 704 6.26 40.33 0.88
C PRO A 704 7.04 40.31 -0.44
N SER A 705 7.43 39.10 -0.89
CA SER A 705 8.01 38.89 -2.21
C SER A 705 7.94 37.43 -2.67
N ILE A 706 8.20 37.20 -3.96
CA ILE A 706 8.44 35.87 -4.54
C ILE A 706 9.65 35.91 -5.48
N THR A 707 10.59 34.99 -5.31
CA THR A 707 11.83 34.90 -6.10
C THR A 707 11.79 33.69 -7.03
N PHE A 708 11.82 33.90 -8.34
CA PHE A 708 11.88 32.83 -9.35
C PHE A 708 13.32 32.50 -9.72
N LYS A 709 13.79 31.32 -9.30
CA LYS A 709 15.08 30.72 -9.69
C LYS A 709 14.92 29.58 -10.71
N SER A 710 13.75 28.94 -10.78
CA SER A 710 13.48 27.89 -11.75
C SER A 710 13.38 28.47 -13.18
N PRO A 711 14.16 27.99 -14.16
CA PRO A 711 14.07 28.45 -15.54
C PRO A 711 12.69 28.17 -16.15
N ASN A 712 12.31 28.97 -17.15
CA ASN A 712 11.03 28.83 -17.88
C ASN A 712 9.81 28.82 -16.93
N SER A 713 9.87 29.63 -15.87
CA SER A 713 8.79 29.76 -14.90
C SER A 713 7.63 30.59 -15.46
N THR A 714 6.39 30.16 -15.22
CA THR A 714 5.19 30.92 -15.55
C THR A 714 4.29 31.13 -14.33
N LEU A 715 3.89 32.37 -14.07
CA LEU A 715 2.80 32.72 -13.16
C LEU A 715 1.53 32.98 -13.99
N GLN A 716 0.44 32.27 -13.70
CA GLN A 716 -0.76 32.25 -14.55
C GLN A 716 -2.05 32.53 -13.77
N TYR A 717 -2.89 33.41 -14.34
CA TYR A 717 -4.18 33.87 -13.79
C TYR A 717 -4.05 34.53 -12.41
N GLY A 718 -5.17 35.05 -11.89
CA GLY A 718 -5.27 35.59 -10.53
C GLY A 718 -4.43 36.84 -10.29
N THR A 719 -4.20 37.11 -9.00
CA THR A 719 -3.49 38.31 -8.55
C THR A 719 -2.36 37.92 -7.60
N PHE A 720 -1.13 38.34 -7.89
CA PHE A 720 -0.05 38.35 -6.90
C PHE A 720 0.07 39.73 -6.26
N VAL A 721 0.15 39.78 -4.93
CA VAL A 721 0.36 41.02 -4.15
C VAL A 721 1.70 40.91 -3.44
N GLY A 722 2.67 41.72 -3.85
CA GLY A 722 4.07 41.59 -3.44
C GLY A 722 5.05 41.94 -4.55
N ASN A 723 6.35 42.00 -4.22
CA ASN A 723 7.41 42.21 -5.22
C ASN A 723 7.86 40.87 -5.82
N ILE A 724 8.05 40.81 -7.14
CA ILE A 724 8.63 39.66 -7.84
C ILE A 724 10.12 39.91 -8.07
N PHE A 725 10.96 38.92 -7.77
CA PHE A 725 12.38 38.89 -8.12
C PHE A 725 12.63 37.76 -9.11
N VAL A 726 13.28 38.04 -10.24
CA VAL A 726 13.51 37.08 -11.32
C VAL A 726 15.01 36.83 -11.43
N GLN A 727 15.44 35.61 -11.11
CA GLN A 727 16.84 35.15 -11.13
C GLN A 727 17.10 34.12 -12.25
N SER A 728 16.15 33.94 -13.16
CA SER A 728 16.19 32.91 -14.21
C SER A 728 15.53 33.37 -15.49
N ASN A 729 16.02 32.89 -16.63
CA ASN A 729 15.56 33.31 -17.96
C ASN A 729 14.16 32.74 -18.29
N ASN A 730 13.49 33.39 -19.25
CA ASN A 730 12.16 33.03 -19.77
C ASN A 730 11.04 33.02 -18.70
N PHE A 731 11.11 33.92 -17.70
CA PHE A 731 9.98 34.14 -16.79
C PHE A 731 8.79 34.75 -17.56
N SER A 732 7.57 34.29 -17.24
CA SER A 732 6.37 34.63 -18.00
C SER A 732 5.14 34.90 -17.13
N LEU A 733 4.39 35.95 -17.45
CA LEU A 733 3.05 36.22 -16.92
C LEU A 733 1.99 35.87 -17.99
N VAL A 734 0.93 35.15 -17.59
CA VAL A 734 -0.19 34.83 -18.49
C VAL A 734 -1.51 35.08 -17.75
N ASN A 735 -2.29 36.06 -18.21
CA ASN A 735 -3.54 36.51 -17.60
C ASN A 735 -3.44 36.86 -16.09
N CYS A 736 -2.26 37.29 -15.62
CA CYS A 736 -1.97 37.51 -14.20
C CYS A 736 -1.83 39.01 -13.86
N GLU A 737 -2.48 39.45 -12.79
CA GLU A 737 -2.29 40.78 -12.20
C GLU A 737 -1.16 40.73 -11.15
N VAL A 738 -0.24 41.69 -11.17
CA VAL A 738 0.84 41.84 -10.17
C VAL A 738 0.73 43.21 -9.50
N LYS A 739 0.36 43.21 -8.22
CA LYS A 739 0.30 44.38 -7.33
C LYS A 739 1.62 44.53 -6.59
N GLY A 740 2.62 45.05 -7.31
CA GLY A 740 3.98 45.27 -6.84
C GLY A 740 4.95 45.49 -8.00
N ASN A 741 6.24 45.49 -7.70
CA ASN A 741 7.31 45.67 -8.69
C ASN A 741 7.85 44.32 -9.18
N ILE A 742 8.48 44.29 -10.36
CA ILE A 742 9.26 43.15 -10.86
C ILE A 742 10.71 43.58 -11.03
N TYR A 743 11.61 42.86 -10.36
CA TYR A 743 13.05 43.09 -10.36
C TYR A 743 13.78 41.96 -11.06
N PHE A 744 14.65 42.29 -12.03
CA PHE A 744 15.43 41.30 -12.78
C PHE A 744 16.88 41.29 -12.29
N ALA A 745 17.42 40.10 -12.00
CA ALA A 745 18.80 39.96 -11.51
C ALA A 745 19.85 40.04 -12.63
N THR A 746 19.46 39.85 -13.89
CA THR A 746 20.32 39.96 -15.07
C THR A 746 19.57 40.66 -16.21
N GLN A 747 20.32 41.28 -17.12
CA GLN A 747 19.76 41.87 -18.35
C GLN A 747 19.07 40.79 -19.20
N GLU A 748 19.66 39.59 -19.31
CA GLU A 748 19.08 38.46 -20.05
C GLU A 748 17.73 37.99 -19.47
N ALA A 749 17.57 37.97 -18.14
CA ALA A 749 16.29 37.64 -17.51
C ALA A 749 15.22 38.71 -17.77
N MET A 750 15.62 39.97 -17.98
CA MET A 750 14.72 41.06 -18.38
C MET A 750 14.38 41.00 -19.88
N ASP A 751 15.36 40.71 -20.74
CA ASP A 751 15.18 40.61 -22.20
C ASP A 751 14.34 39.39 -22.60
N THR A 752 14.42 38.30 -21.82
CA THR A 752 13.63 37.06 -22.03
C THR A 752 12.29 37.06 -21.28
N PHE A 753 11.97 38.13 -20.54
CA PHE A 753 10.68 38.25 -19.85
C PHE A 753 9.51 38.42 -20.83
N THR A 754 8.42 37.71 -20.60
CA THR A 754 7.20 37.84 -21.40
C THR A 754 5.95 38.07 -20.54
N MET A 755 5.01 38.85 -21.04
CA MET A 755 3.68 39.02 -20.47
C MET A 755 2.65 39.08 -21.60
N ASP A 756 1.51 38.40 -21.45
CA ASP A 756 0.41 38.51 -22.41
C ASP A 756 -0.39 39.81 -22.21
N GLU A 757 -1.23 40.15 -23.19
CA GLU A 757 -2.08 41.35 -23.20
C GLU A 757 -3.09 41.42 -22.03
N LYS A 758 -3.29 40.31 -21.33
CA LYS A 758 -4.21 40.19 -20.18
C LYS A 758 -3.50 40.29 -18.83
N SER A 759 -2.16 40.28 -18.82
CA SER A 759 -1.37 40.45 -17.62
C SER A 759 -1.09 41.92 -17.34
N SER A 760 -0.97 42.29 -16.07
CA SER A 760 -0.71 43.67 -15.65
C SER A 760 0.26 43.71 -14.47
N VAL A 761 1.00 44.82 -14.36
CA VAL A 761 1.96 45.08 -13.28
C VAL A 761 1.74 46.52 -12.81
N SER A 762 1.47 46.72 -11.52
CA SER A 762 1.19 48.07 -10.98
C SER A 762 2.44 48.88 -10.65
N GLY A 763 3.58 48.21 -10.43
CA GLY A 763 4.86 48.82 -10.09
C GLY A 763 5.84 48.88 -11.27
N VAL A 764 7.10 49.16 -10.97
CA VAL A 764 8.17 49.20 -11.97
C VAL A 764 8.59 47.80 -12.42
N LYS A 765 9.19 47.74 -13.62
CA LYS A 765 9.89 46.57 -14.16
C LYS A 765 11.32 47.03 -14.43
N GLU A 766 12.27 46.69 -13.57
CA GLU A 766 13.64 47.20 -13.65
C GLU A 766 14.72 46.16 -13.31
N LEU A 767 15.92 46.40 -13.83
CA LEU A 767 17.12 45.64 -13.46
C LEU A 767 17.52 46.01 -12.02
N MET A 768 17.90 45.02 -11.22
CA MET A 768 18.46 45.25 -9.89
C MET A 768 19.79 46.02 -10.01
N LYS A 769 19.95 47.07 -9.20
CA LYS A 769 21.15 47.92 -9.12
C LYS A 769 22.09 47.46 -8.00
#